data_AF-A0A5E4NE43-F1
#
_entry.id   AF-A0A5E4NE43-F1
#
_cell.length_a   1.000
_cell.length_b   1.000
_cell.length_c   1.000
_cell.angle_alpha   90.00
_cell.angle_beta   90.00
_cell.angle_gamma   90.00
#
_symmetry.space_group_name_H-M   'P 1'
#
loop_
_entity.id
_entity.type
_entity.pdbx_description
1 polymer ?
#
loop_
_entity_poly.entity_id
_entity_poly.type
_entity_poly.pdbx_seq_one_letter_code
_entity_poly.pdbx_strand_id
1 'polypeptide(L)'
;MTIDNTRHILYTLSENSSIELYDLGTDGKSTSRIISLSHSNLEYQVSKLLRTIEVAQMTLLSSIKIIEETESTHIHLMAVSKTGFRLYFSTGAVYSSNTRPYTLHLVHIRLPPGYNRVIGESKPSSVEHVLYNRGTVIMACGTNITNYRPLLWCITPDEYAFSLNFSEKYFVTDLDMCPLSMDNIGPNLLIYNDPSLPQPPLVVRQQFENRQEYITITPQGLEIFEMIRPYDTLCELFAISQGTETDAIKNYFKNMPNNQACVACLTIICDQSLKNQKIKEYATRAFFTHGGEPKLVTENLNDSFHDLTRVSKNQNTSYRSGHFTTSMPSLVSSQPNTSFINNQTNTSFMNVQPNTSFINNQPNITNLQSISVHYSFKHNALYLYVSRLLRPLWNIKAVNMETTDGKTYIVNTVSPDDCLFVASHLQTLHTFMNNYYKMLANYTRIPLDSSRRTTVQDAHQSESKSINCLKQLVVQSAEVFNLWKLLSEHQFYIIANKLSEQEHRVLENVTFKELILVHQEICQSLVQKLLDTYLNESSSVDSISTKLRQVCPSIYHSEDAACAKASEMIKLAQSTINEDERKQILYQSLKVLKEVAPKINLTSVCLQYTNCAYMEGVYQMCTECANKIDPKNLGGHYFVNNMVLDRDGPGYGAYMLRLDIYKEISSSLDYLYSIMVKNPSLNIPTRPNLIPGILENTALTPEQSSNLIAELIKLCISCDDEIMHTVVYRWMIDKKLIRETIEMGHHSLEKFLLAQSQSDDNNNYIKDVLCRYYEYNGNYNEAAEVLASLSKRPESGLTLSDRLMYLGRAMACLRSKKLSTPALNATSLREVEDLLQVAEIQKMILDLFLSSQVDGKAEIIEKLNNSLFTLGELYSNFAEPHRLWEAQLAILQLSNHDDRELVNQIWENILLKVVEDCGDIGEHNKMTIALEKIKSLASSHPINSSTFDLEYVTTMLEYLNCNLGGDLESVYTTMLTIGAPIESLVAIYKKIYSTNDPRWQKTSELHVLEVIMSLARYYLQNVDLWPSGMQRRSIAVNLFDLLVICQNMLYSRFAHSPLIEGVIAIKTELDIIIKN
;
A
#
# COMPACT_ATOMS: atom_id res chain seq x y z
N MET A 1 35.95 54.47 -14.83
CA MET A 1 34.57 54.00 -15.07
C MET A 1 34.46 52.57 -14.58
N THR A 2 33.31 52.13 -14.05
CA THR A 2 33.08 50.75 -13.59
C THR A 2 31.60 50.37 -13.78
N ILE A 3 31.30 49.13 -14.19
CA ILE A 3 29.95 48.64 -14.52
C ILE A 3 29.53 47.50 -13.58
N ASP A 4 28.43 47.68 -12.85
CA ASP A 4 27.78 46.63 -12.06
C ASP A 4 26.87 45.82 -12.98
N ASN A 5 27.37 44.65 -13.39
CA ASN A 5 26.65 43.74 -14.27
C ASN A 5 25.44 43.09 -13.58
N THR A 6 25.48 42.90 -12.26
CA THR A 6 24.39 42.26 -11.50
C THR A 6 23.14 43.13 -11.50
N ARG A 7 23.31 44.46 -11.43
CA ARG A 7 22.21 45.43 -11.36
C ARG A 7 22.01 46.26 -12.61
N HIS A 8 22.88 46.10 -13.61
CA HIS A 8 22.93 46.91 -14.82
C HIS A 8 23.06 48.41 -14.50
N ILE A 9 24.10 48.76 -13.73
CA ILE A 9 24.38 50.13 -13.29
C ILE A 9 25.80 50.54 -13.69
N LEU A 10 25.98 51.75 -14.19
CA LEU A 10 27.28 52.29 -14.58
C LEU A 10 27.70 53.46 -13.68
N TYR A 11 28.95 53.43 -13.21
CA TYR A 11 29.55 54.50 -12.41
C TYR A 11 30.74 55.13 -13.12
N THR A 12 30.84 56.46 -13.07
CA THR A 12 31.99 57.21 -13.56
C THR A 12 32.62 58.02 -12.42
N LEU A 13 33.94 58.16 -12.46
CA LEU A 13 34.71 59.01 -11.56
C LEU A 13 35.49 59.99 -12.42
N SER A 14 35.31 61.29 -12.19
CA SER A 14 36.05 62.36 -12.85
C SER A 14 37.32 62.75 -12.09
N GLU A 15 38.25 63.44 -12.74
CA GLU A 15 39.51 63.92 -12.13
C GLU A 15 39.29 64.85 -10.93
N ASN A 16 38.18 65.60 -10.93
CA ASN A 16 37.79 66.47 -9.82
C ASN A 16 37.06 65.73 -8.68
N SER A 17 37.18 64.39 -8.60
CA SER A 17 36.55 63.55 -7.57
C SER A 17 35.01 63.63 -7.52
N SER A 18 34.36 63.82 -8.66
CA SER A 18 32.89 63.72 -8.77
C SER A 18 32.49 62.32 -9.24
N ILE A 19 31.46 61.74 -8.63
CA ILE A 19 30.94 60.41 -8.99
C ILE A 19 29.62 60.58 -9.72
N GLU A 20 29.47 59.99 -10.89
CA GLU A 20 28.20 59.96 -11.62
C GLU A 20 27.65 58.54 -11.74
N LEU A 21 26.33 58.43 -11.60
CA LEU A 21 25.57 57.19 -11.64
C LEU A 21 24.65 57.18 -12.87
N TYR A 22 24.74 56.10 -13.65
CA TYR A 22 23.92 55.85 -14.82
C TYR A 22 23.17 54.52 -14.67
N ASP A 23 21.89 54.53 -15.00
CA ASP A 23 21.04 53.35 -15.02
C ASP A 23 20.97 52.75 -16.42
N LEU A 24 21.29 51.46 -16.58
CA LEU A 24 21.40 50.83 -17.90
C LEU A 24 20.11 50.11 -18.38
N GLY A 25 18.99 50.27 -17.68
CA GLY A 25 17.75 49.54 -17.93
C GLY A 25 17.77 48.10 -17.40
N THR A 26 16.62 47.43 -17.44
CA THR A 26 16.44 46.05 -16.91
C THR A 26 17.18 45.00 -17.72
N ASP A 27 17.51 45.32 -18.96
CA ASP A 27 18.21 44.45 -19.92
C ASP A 27 19.67 44.88 -20.16
N GLY A 28 20.13 45.93 -19.48
CA GLY A 28 21.48 46.50 -19.63
C GLY A 28 21.73 47.23 -20.96
N LYS A 29 20.70 47.50 -21.77
CA LYS A 29 20.84 48.07 -23.13
C LYS A 29 20.50 49.55 -23.24
N SER A 30 19.89 50.14 -22.22
CA SER A 30 19.57 51.58 -22.19
C SER A 30 20.64 52.34 -21.42
N THR A 31 20.62 53.68 -21.47
CA THR A 31 21.50 54.52 -20.65
C THR A 31 20.74 55.76 -20.19
N SER A 32 20.64 55.97 -18.88
CA SER A 32 20.05 57.19 -18.31
C SER A 32 20.87 57.68 -17.13
N ARG A 33 21.20 58.98 -17.11
CA ARG A 33 21.95 59.57 -15.99
C ARG A 33 20.99 59.84 -14.82
N ILE A 34 21.32 59.31 -13.65
CA ILE A 34 20.48 59.43 -12.45
C ILE A 34 20.94 60.56 -11.54
N ILE A 35 22.21 60.53 -11.12
CA ILE A 35 22.75 61.50 -10.16
C ILE A 35 24.23 61.78 -10.43
N SER A 36 24.67 62.99 -10.09
CA SER A 36 26.07 63.40 -10.06
C SER A 36 26.39 63.94 -8.67
N LEU A 37 27.29 63.26 -7.97
CA LEU A 37 27.79 63.64 -6.66
C LEU A 37 29.09 64.41 -6.83
N SER A 38 29.02 65.74 -6.70
CA SER A 38 30.20 66.61 -6.75
C SER A 38 31.09 66.44 -5.53
N HIS A 39 32.36 66.85 -5.66
CA HIS A 39 33.31 66.86 -4.55
C HIS A 39 32.81 67.66 -3.32
N SER A 40 32.19 68.83 -3.52
CA SER A 40 31.61 69.63 -2.42
C SER A 40 30.47 68.91 -1.68
N ASN A 41 29.64 68.18 -2.42
CA ASN A 41 28.55 67.40 -1.84
C ASN A 41 29.07 66.16 -1.11
N LEU A 42 30.14 65.55 -1.62
CA LEU A 42 30.85 64.48 -0.94
C LEU A 42 31.45 64.97 0.40
N GLU A 43 32.14 66.12 0.42
CA GLU A 43 32.65 66.73 1.64
C GLU A 43 31.54 66.98 2.67
N TYR A 44 30.40 67.51 2.21
CA TYR A 44 29.24 67.71 3.06
C TYR A 44 28.73 66.38 3.64
N GLN A 45 28.55 65.33 2.83
CA GLN A 45 28.12 64.01 3.30
C GLN A 45 29.12 63.39 4.29
N VAL A 46 30.43 63.52 4.04
CA VAL A 46 31.49 63.02 4.95
C VAL A 46 31.46 63.78 6.28
N SER A 47 31.36 65.11 6.25
CA SER A 47 31.33 65.95 7.46
C SER A 47 30.14 65.66 8.38
N LYS A 48 29.02 65.19 7.81
CA LYS A 48 27.83 64.77 8.55
C LYS A 48 28.07 63.47 9.33
N LEU A 49 28.85 62.54 8.77
CA LEU A 49 29.16 61.24 9.36
C LEU A 49 30.37 61.30 10.30
N LEU A 50 31.40 62.06 9.95
CA LEU A 50 32.64 62.21 10.71
C LEU A 50 32.90 63.69 10.96
N ARG A 51 32.90 64.09 12.24
CA ARG A 51 33.32 65.43 12.67
C ARG A 51 34.85 65.44 12.87
N THR A 52 35.61 65.48 11.78
CA THR A 52 37.08 65.49 11.79
C THR A 52 37.64 66.67 11.00
N ILE A 53 38.89 67.07 11.29
CA ILE A 53 39.57 68.21 10.63
C ILE A 53 40.07 67.84 9.22
N GLU A 54 40.17 66.55 8.91
CA GLU A 54 40.82 66.02 7.70
C GLU A 54 39.84 65.67 6.56
N VAL A 55 38.62 66.24 6.54
CA VAL A 55 37.58 65.93 5.52
C VAL A 55 38.11 66.06 4.09
N ALA A 56 38.90 67.10 3.80
CA ALA A 56 39.51 67.32 2.48
C ALA A 56 40.43 66.16 2.01
N GLN A 57 41.09 65.46 2.95
CA GLN A 57 41.94 64.31 2.62
C GLN A 57 41.11 63.04 2.34
N MET A 58 39.91 62.94 2.92
CA MET A 58 38.99 61.82 2.74
C MET A 58 38.23 61.88 1.41
N THR A 59 38.07 63.08 0.85
CA THR A 59 37.18 63.35 -0.29
C THR A 59 37.92 63.44 -1.63
N LEU A 60 39.26 63.41 -1.62
CA LEU A 60 40.07 63.31 -2.82
C LEU A 60 40.17 61.84 -3.26
N LEU A 61 39.36 61.46 -4.24
CA LEU A 61 39.18 60.07 -4.66
C LEU A 61 40.29 59.63 -5.63
N SER A 62 40.76 58.40 -5.43
CA SER A 62 41.72 57.71 -6.30
C SER A 62 40.99 56.72 -7.23
N SER A 63 40.09 55.89 -6.67
CA SER A 63 39.41 54.84 -7.44
C SER A 63 37.99 54.58 -6.94
N ILE A 64 37.17 53.95 -7.79
CA ILE A 64 35.84 53.44 -7.45
C ILE A 64 35.75 51.95 -7.83
N LYS A 65 35.10 51.16 -6.98
CA LYS A 65 34.94 49.70 -7.11
C LYS A 65 33.51 49.28 -6.77
N ILE A 66 33.02 48.26 -7.46
CA ILE A 66 31.65 47.78 -7.31
C ILE A 66 31.59 46.74 -6.21
N ILE A 67 30.46 46.71 -5.53
CA ILE A 67 30.06 45.63 -4.64
C ILE A 67 28.86 44.95 -5.29
N GLU A 68 29.06 43.73 -5.77
CA GLU A 68 28.04 42.95 -6.48
C GLU A 68 26.84 42.64 -5.57
N GLU A 69 25.69 42.37 -6.18
CA GLU A 69 24.48 41.96 -5.44
C GLU A 69 24.67 40.66 -4.66
N THR A 70 25.54 39.79 -5.15
CA THR A 70 25.95 38.54 -4.51
C THR A 70 26.70 38.77 -3.19
N GLU A 71 27.28 39.96 -2.99
CA GLU A 71 28.02 40.30 -1.77
C GLU A 71 27.18 41.14 -0.81
N SER A 72 26.45 42.15 -1.32
CA SER A 72 25.58 42.99 -0.51
C SER A 72 24.42 43.49 -1.33
N THR A 73 23.19 43.34 -0.84
CA THR A 73 21.99 43.93 -1.49
C THR A 73 21.84 45.42 -1.21
N HIS A 74 22.59 45.97 -0.24
CA HIS A 74 22.42 47.34 0.26
C HIS A 74 23.55 48.28 -0.13
N ILE A 75 24.78 47.76 -0.21
CA ILE A 75 25.97 48.53 -0.57
C ILE A 75 26.32 48.20 -2.02
N HIS A 76 26.49 49.24 -2.83
CA HIS A 76 26.60 49.11 -4.29
C HIS A 76 27.97 49.56 -4.82
N LEU A 77 28.60 50.54 -4.16
CA LEU A 77 29.85 51.14 -4.60
C LEU A 77 30.76 51.43 -3.40
N MET A 78 32.06 51.16 -3.56
CA MET A 78 33.13 51.61 -2.68
C MET A 78 34.02 52.60 -3.45
N ALA A 79 34.20 53.81 -2.90
CA ALA A 79 35.22 54.75 -3.37
C ALA A 79 36.41 54.76 -2.42
N VAL A 80 37.62 54.82 -2.97
CA VAL A 80 38.86 54.87 -2.21
C VAL A 80 39.56 56.20 -2.45
N SER A 81 39.91 56.89 -1.38
CA SER A 81 40.64 58.17 -1.44
C SER A 81 42.14 57.99 -1.64
N LYS A 82 42.84 59.05 -2.05
CA LYS A 82 44.32 59.06 -2.20
C LYS A 82 45.07 58.79 -0.88
N THR A 83 44.40 58.90 0.26
CA THR A 83 44.95 58.65 1.60
C THR A 83 44.44 57.34 2.21
N GLY A 84 43.72 56.51 1.44
CA GLY A 84 43.32 55.16 1.85
C GLY A 84 41.99 55.06 2.62
N PHE A 85 41.23 56.16 2.79
CA PHE A 85 39.84 56.07 3.26
C PHE A 85 38.97 55.33 2.25
N ARG A 86 38.08 54.46 2.75
CA ARG A 86 37.12 53.69 1.95
C ARG A 86 35.70 54.15 2.28
N LEU A 87 35.01 54.69 1.29
CA LEU A 87 33.68 55.30 1.38
C LEU A 87 32.67 54.39 0.69
N TYR A 88 31.62 53.97 1.40
CA TYR A 88 30.64 53.00 0.90
C TYR A 88 29.31 53.69 0.61
N PHE A 89 28.77 53.46 -0.59
CA PHE A 89 27.56 54.11 -1.09
C PHE A 89 26.43 53.12 -1.38
N SER A 90 25.21 53.63 -1.26
CA SER A 90 23.99 52.95 -1.69
C SER A 90 23.24 53.77 -2.74
N THR A 91 22.58 53.10 -3.68
CA THR A 91 21.85 53.74 -4.78
C THR A 91 20.33 53.83 -4.60
N GLY A 92 19.81 53.30 -3.49
CA GLY A 92 18.38 53.26 -3.17
C GLY A 92 18.11 53.29 -1.67
N ALA A 93 16.88 52.96 -1.26
CA ALA A 93 16.58 52.83 0.16
C ALA A 93 17.21 51.52 0.67
N VAL A 94 17.89 51.59 1.81
CA VAL A 94 18.52 50.45 2.50
C VAL A 94 17.49 49.35 2.86
N TYR A 95 16.19 49.57 2.67
CA TYR A 95 15.13 48.60 2.97
C TYR A 95 14.41 48.03 1.72
N SER A 96 14.79 48.41 0.50
CA SER A 96 14.14 47.94 -0.73
C SER A 96 15.16 47.41 -1.74
N SER A 97 15.21 46.09 -1.93
CA SER A 97 16.20 45.42 -2.80
C SER A 97 15.84 45.42 -4.30
N ASN A 98 14.64 45.88 -4.68
CA ASN A 98 14.13 45.73 -6.06
C ASN A 98 13.80 47.05 -6.77
N THR A 99 14.30 48.17 -6.26
CA THR A 99 14.08 49.48 -6.90
C THR A 99 15.27 49.86 -7.77
N ARG A 100 15.01 50.30 -9.00
CA ARG A 100 16.03 50.93 -9.86
C ARG A 100 16.74 52.07 -9.10
N PRO A 101 18.03 52.32 -9.41
CA PRO A 101 18.79 53.35 -8.71
C PRO A 101 18.15 54.73 -8.86
N TYR A 102 17.98 55.45 -7.76
CA TYR A 102 17.41 56.81 -7.76
C TYR A 102 18.21 57.82 -6.94
N THR A 103 19.22 57.37 -6.18
CA THR A 103 20.08 58.24 -5.36
C THR A 103 21.51 57.71 -5.33
N LEU A 104 22.44 58.44 -4.71
CA LEU A 104 23.77 57.96 -4.36
C LEU A 104 24.14 58.56 -3.00
N HIS A 105 23.98 57.76 -1.94
CA HIS A 105 24.18 58.22 -0.57
C HIS A 105 25.33 57.48 0.11
N LEU A 106 26.21 58.24 0.76
CA LEU A 106 27.28 57.72 1.61
C LEU A 106 26.70 57.10 2.88
N VAL A 107 26.91 55.79 3.06
CA VAL A 107 26.38 55.00 4.17
C VAL A 107 27.42 54.83 5.27
N HIS A 108 28.67 54.53 4.89
CA HIS A 108 29.71 54.15 5.85
C HIS A 108 31.10 54.61 5.38
N ILE A 109 31.99 54.90 6.34
CA ILE A 109 33.38 55.29 6.07
C ILE A 109 34.30 54.39 6.90
N ARG A 110 35.30 53.79 6.24
CA ARG A 110 36.41 53.08 6.89
C ARG A 110 37.69 53.90 6.79
N LEU A 111 38.30 54.08 7.96
CA LEU A 111 39.58 54.75 8.10
C LEU A 111 40.71 53.79 7.65
N PRO A 112 41.81 54.30 7.08
CA PRO A 112 42.96 53.48 6.74
C PRO A 112 43.65 52.92 8.02
N PRO A 113 44.35 51.78 7.93
CA PRO A 113 45.22 51.32 9.01
C PRO A 113 46.26 52.38 9.40
N GLY A 114 46.64 52.44 10.69
CA GLY A 114 47.56 53.45 11.21
C GLY A 114 46.94 54.84 11.46
N TYR A 115 45.63 55.02 11.23
CA TYR A 115 44.95 56.30 11.49
C TYR A 115 44.80 56.61 13.00
N ASN A 116 44.53 55.59 13.82
CA ASN A 116 44.48 55.72 15.28
C ASN A 116 45.91 55.67 15.82
N ARG A 117 46.45 56.84 16.20
CA ARG A 117 47.86 57.08 16.55
C ARG A 117 48.46 56.04 17.53
N VAL A 118 49.13 55.03 17.00
CA VAL A 118 50.20 54.29 17.68
C VAL A 118 51.52 54.75 17.04
N ILE A 119 52.48 55.15 17.87
CA ILE A 119 53.76 55.71 17.39
C ILE A 119 54.50 54.63 16.60
N GLY A 120 54.76 54.87 15.30
CA GLY A 120 55.63 54.05 14.46
C GLY A 120 54.96 53.24 13.34
N GLU A 121 53.63 53.23 13.22
CA GLU A 121 52.95 52.55 12.10
C GLU A 121 52.88 53.44 10.85
N SER A 122 53.23 52.87 9.69
CA SER A 122 53.03 53.51 8.39
C SER A 122 51.53 53.59 8.07
N LYS A 123 51.14 54.57 7.25
CA LYS A 123 49.76 54.69 6.74
C LYS A 123 49.76 54.67 5.21
N PRO A 124 48.69 54.18 4.58
CA PRO A 124 48.49 54.35 3.16
C PRO A 124 48.53 55.84 2.79
N SER A 125 49.34 56.19 1.80
CA SER A 125 49.43 57.53 1.25
C SER A 125 49.79 57.45 -0.22
N SER A 126 49.26 58.35 -1.05
CA SER A 126 49.47 58.32 -2.49
C SER A 126 49.00 57.00 -3.12
N VAL A 127 47.75 56.62 -2.85
CA VAL A 127 47.11 55.44 -3.45
C VAL A 127 46.94 55.65 -4.95
N GLU A 128 47.64 54.85 -5.77
CA GLU A 128 47.63 54.94 -7.24
C GLU A 128 46.71 53.89 -7.87
N HIS A 129 46.82 52.63 -7.42
CA HIS A 129 46.01 51.54 -7.91
C HIS A 129 45.26 50.87 -6.76
N VAL A 130 44.02 50.48 -7.02
CA VAL A 130 43.15 49.79 -6.07
C VAL A 130 42.53 48.58 -6.76
N LEU A 131 42.49 47.47 -6.06
CA LEU A 131 41.75 46.27 -6.43
C LEU A 131 40.82 45.91 -5.26
N TYR A 132 39.62 45.45 -5.60
CA TYR A 132 38.62 45.02 -4.64
C TYR A 132 38.09 43.67 -5.08
N ASN A 133 38.06 42.72 -4.15
CA ASN A 133 37.53 41.39 -4.38
C ASN A 133 36.93 40.84 -3.07
N ARG A 134 35.59 40.73 -3.00
CA ARG A 134 34.85 40.09 -1.89
C ARG A 134 35.32 40.53 -0.49
N GLY A 135 35.26 41.82 -0.23
CA GLY A 135 35.71 42.42 1.04
C GLY A 135 37.22 42.62 1.16
N THR A 136 38.04 41.97 0.34
CA THR A 136 39.49 42.19 0.30
C THR A 136 39.82 43.42 -0.54
N VAL A 137 40.60 44.34 0.01
CA VAL A 137 41.07 45.57 -0.64
C VAL A 137 42.58 45.53 -0.77
N ILE A 138 43.08 45.62 -2.00
CA ILE A 138 44.51 45.75 -2.28
C ILE A 138 44.80 47.13 -2.83
N MET A 139 45.77 47.83 -2.25
CA MET A 139 46.15 49.19 -2.63
C MET A 139 47.66 49.25 -2.89
N ALA A 140 48.04 49.66 -4.10
CA ALA A 140 49.41 50.06 -4.38
C ALA A 140 49.57 51.54 -4.04
N CYS A 141 50.47 51.82 -3.11
CA CYS A 141 50.77 53.15 -2.62
C CYS A 141 52.15 53.57 -3.10
N GLY A 142 52.21 54.67 -3.85
CA GLY A 142 53.46 55.36 -4.15
C GLY A 142 54.07 55.95 -2.87
N THR A 143 55.38 56.17 -2.88
CA THR A 143 56.04 56.89 -1.77
C THR A 143 56.45 58.28 -2.25
N ASN A 144 56.16 59.31 -1.44
CA ASN A 144 56.57 60.68 -1.74
C ASN A 144 58.05 60.94 -1.40
N ILE A 145 58.81 59.90 -1.04
CA ILE A 145 60.21 59.97 -0.61
C ILE A 145 61.04 59.21 -1.64
N THR A 146 61.99 59.90 -2.27
CA THR A 146 62.73 59.47 -3.47
C THR A 146 63.63 58.23 -3.32
N ASN A 147 63.58 57.50 -2.20
CA ASN A 147 64.40 56.32 -1.92
C ASN A 147 63.59 55.12 -1.35
N TYR A 148 62.26 55.22 -1.26
CA TYR A 148 61.44 54.13 -0.72
C TYR A 148 60.72 53.37 -1.84
N ARG A 149 60.74 52.04 -1.75
CA ARG A 149 59.96 51.17 -2.62
C ARG A 149 58.46 51.43 -2.44
N PRO A 150 57.65 51.38 -3.51
CA PRO A 150 56.20 51.45 -3.40
C PRO A 150 55.69 50.31 -2.50
N LEU A 151 54.58 50.56 -1.80
CA LEU A 151 54.03 49.62 -0.82
C LEU A 151 52.72 49.03 -1.34
N LEU A 152 52.59 47.70 -1.24
CA LEU A 152 51.35 46.98 -1.44
C LEU A 152 50.67 46.78 -0.08
N TRP A 153 49.48 47.34 0.07
CA TRP A 153 48.62 47.13 1.22
C TRP A 153 47.53 46.13 0.86
N CYS A 154 47.39 45.05 1.61
CA CYS A 154 46.27 44.12 1.50
C CYS A 154 45.46 44.18 2.79
N ILE A 155 44.16 44.48 2.70
CA ILE A 155 43.24 44.56 3.84
C ILE A 155 42.12 43.54 3.61
N THR A 156 41.94 42.60 4.54
CA THR A 156 40.93 41.53 4.44
C THR A 156 40.16 41.32 5.75
N PRO A 157 38.84 41.06 5.70
CA PRO A 157 38.04 40.69 6.86
C PRO A 157 38.00 39.18 7.16
N ASP A 158 38.66 38.33 6.35
CA ASP A 158 38.43 36.88 6.33
C ASP A 158 38.62 36.18 7.68
N GLU A 159 39.66 36.54 8.45
CA GLU A 159 39.93 35.96 9.78
C GLU A 159 38.85 36.31 10.83
N TYR A 160 38.11 37.40 10.59
CA TYR A 160 37.14 37.96 11.53
C TYR A 160 35.69 37.81 11.07
N ALA A 161 35.44 36.98 10.05
CA ALA A 161 34.13 36.78 9.44
C ALA A 161 33.00 36.41 10.42
N PHE A 162 33.32 35.78 11.55
CA PHE A 162 32.35 35.35 12.58
C PHE A 162 32.42 36.18 13.86
N SER A 163 33.22 37.25 13.88
CA SER A 163 33.32 38.14 15.03
C SER A 163 32.11 39.09 15.05
N LEU A 164 31.60 39.38 16.25
CA LEU A 164 30.50 40.34 16.44
C LEU A 164 30.91 41.77 16.08
N ASN A 165 32.22 42.06 16.15
CA ASN A 165 32.78 43.35 15.86
C ASN A 165 33.46 43.31 14.49
N PHE A 166 33.03 44.15 13.56
CA PHE A 166 33.69 44.23 12.25
C PHE A 166 35.16 44.62 12.42
N SER A 167 36.05 43.69 12.09
CA SER A 167 37.49 43.81 12.23
C SER A 167 38.14 43.38 10.92
N GLU A 168 39.25 44.02 10.56
CA GLU A 168 40.00 43.71 9.34
C GLU A 168 41.47 43.51 9.72
N LYS A 169 42.12 42.57 9.05
CA LYS A 169 43.56 42.40 9.11
C LYS A 169 44.18 43.11 7.91
N TYR A 170 45.35 43.69 8.10
CA TYR A 170 46.12 44.25 6.99
C TYR A 170 47.53 43.67 6.93
N PHE A 171 48.05 43.59 5.72
CA PHE A 171 49.40 43.17 5.39
C PHE A 171 50.05 44.24 4.51
N VAL A 172 51.35 44.45 4.70
CA VAL A 172 52.14 45.41 3.93
C VAL A 172 53.38 44.71 3.39
N THR A 173 53.62 44.85 2.10
CA THR A 173 54.78 44.30 1.40
C THR A 173 55.36 45.32 0.44
N ASP A 174 56.68 45.35 0.30
CA ASP A 174 57.35 46.21 -0.67
C ASP A 174 57.15 45.67 -2.09
N LEU A 175 56.85 46.58 -3.03
CA LEU A 175 56.84 46.31 -4.46
C LEU A 175 58.19 46.72 -5.05
N ASP A 176 58.66 46.01 -6.08
CA ASP A 176 59.89 46.41 -6.76
C ASP A 176 59.68 47.71 -7.55
N MET A 177 58.51 47.89 -8.17
CA MET A 177 58.10 49.12 -8.84
C MET A 177 56.60 49.38 -8.69
N CYS A 178 56.16 50.62 -8.96
CA CYS A 178 54.73 50.94 -8.93
C CYS A 178 54.03 50.19 -10.08
N PRO A 179 52.92 49.48 -9.81
CA PRO A 179 52.25 48.71 -10.85
C PRO A 179 51.56 49.63 -11.86
N LEU A 180 51.56 49.24 -13.13
CA LEU A 180 50.74 49.85 -14.19
C LEU A 180 49.27 49.44 -14.07
N SER A 181 49.02 48.22 -13.59
CA SER A 181 47.69 47.67 -13.36
C SER A 181 47.74 46.56 -12.32
N MET A 182 46.61 46.33 -11.66
CA MET A 182 46.41 45.21 -10.73
C MET A 182 45.10 44.51 -11.07
N ASP A 183 45.11 43.19 -11.03
CA ASP A 183 43.92 42.37 -11.26
C ASP A 183 43.97 41.09 -10.43
N ASN A 184 42.85 40.37 -10.34
CA ASN A 184 42.78 39.08 -9.66
C ASN A 184 42.58 37.93 -10.67
N ILE A 185 43.35 36.86 -10.52
CA ILE A 185 43.05 35.59 -11.18
C ILE A 185 42.02 34.92 -10.28
N GLY A 186 40.76 34.90 -10.71
CA GLY A 186 39.66 34.37 -9.91
C GLY A 186 39.99 33.00 -9.32
N PRO A 187 39.45 32.65 -8.13
CA PRO A 187 39.72 31.34 -7.57
C PRO A 187 39.08 30.31 -8.50
N ASN A 188 39.86 29.33 -8.96
CA ASN A 188 39.29 28.17 -9.63
C ASN A 188 38.41 27.44 -8.61
N LEU A 189 37.09 27.59 -8.74
CA LEU A 189 36.13 26.86 -7.94
C LEU A 189 36.27 25.38 -8.28
N LEU A 190 36.42 24.54 -7.26
CA LEU A 190 36.55 23.10 -7.39
C LEU A 190 35.19 22.39 -7.49
N ILE A 191 34.09 23.10 -7.24
CA ILE A 191 32.70 22.63 -7.33
C ILE A 191 31.81 23.75 -7.89
N TYR A 192 30.72 23.37 -8.56
CA TYR A 192 29.61 24.25 -8.88
C TYR A 192 29.17 25.16 -7.71
N ASN A 193 28.92 26.43 -8.04
CA ASN A 193 28.40 27.41 -7.10
C ASN A 193 27.36 28.26 -7.81
N ASP A 194 26.17 28.39 -7.22
CA ASP A 194 25.10 29.21 -7.77
C ASP A 194 25.51 30.70 -7.70
N PRO A 195 25.70 31.38 -8.84
CA PRO A 195 26.12 32.77 -8.86
C PRO A 195 25.04 33.72 -8.34
N SER A 196 23.78 33.28 -8.22
CA SER A 196 22.68 34.12 -7.75
C SER A 196 22.58 34.24 -6.23
N LEU A 197 23.24 33.33 -5.49
CA LEU A 197 23.14 33.26 -4.04
C LEU A 197 24.29 33.99 -3.35
N PRO A 198 24.03 34.67 -2.20
CA PRO A 198 25.09 35.25 -1.41
C PRO A 198 26.10 34.20 -0.95
N GLN A 199 27.36 34.48 -1.25
CA GLN A 199 28.43 33.55 -0.92
C GLN A 199 28.87 33.75 0.53
N PRO A 200 29.15 32.67 1.28
CA PRO A 200 29.59 32.78 2.65
C PRO A 200 31.03 33.31 2.69
N PRO A 201 31.55 33.73 3.86
CA PRO A 201 32.93 34.19 4.00
C PRO A 201 33.97 33.11 3.66
N LEU A 202 35.20 33.50 3.29
CA LEU A 202 36.25 32.58 2.81
C LEU A 202 36.46 31.36 3.73
N VAL A 203 36.42 31.54 5.05
CA VAL A 203 36.57 30.47 6.05
C VAL A 203 35.60 29.28 5.85
N VAL A 204 34.43 29.51 5.23
CA VAL A 204 33.40 28.49 4.98
C VAL A 204 33.67 27.71 3.69
N ARG A 205 34.26 28.38 2.70
CA ARG A 205 34.36 27.97 1.28
C ARG A 205 35.79 27.66 0.85
N GLN A 206 36.78 27.92 1.70
CA GLN A 206 38.21 27.63 1.49
C GLN A 206 38.53 26.17 1.11
N GLN A 207 37.59 25.24 1.31
CA GLN A 207 37.70 23.83 0.91
C GLN A 207 37.46 23.61 -0.59
N PHE A 208 36.69 24.48 -1.22
CA PHE A 208 36.26 24.40 -2.62
C PHE A 208 37.01 25.39 -3.51
N GLU A 209 38.01 26.08 -2.96
CA GLU A 209 38.65 27.21 -3.61
C GLU A 209 40.15 27.15 -3.43
N ASN A 210 40.87 27.28 -4.54
CA ASN A 210 42.32 27.43 -4.52
C ASN A 210 42.72 28.77 -3.89
N ARG A 211 44.04 28.95 -3.67
CA ARG A 211 44.58 30.23 -3.22
C ARG A 211 44.20 31.32 -4.20
N GLN A 212 43.79 32.46 -3.66
CA GLN A 212 43.45 33.61 -4.48
C GLN A 212 44.76 34.23 -4.98
N GLU A 213 44.95 34.24 -6.29
CA GLU A 213 46.10 34.86 -6.95
C GLU A 213 45.74 36.28 -7.39
N TYR A 214 46.67 37.19 -7.14
CA TYR A 214 46.60 38.59 -7.52
C TYR A 214 47.79 38.93 -8.41
N ILE A 215 47.51 39.50 -9.56
CA ILE A 215 48.52 39.92 -10.52
C ILE A 215 48.75 41.42 -10.38
N THR A 216 50.02 41.80 -10.36
CA THR A 216 50.43 43.17 -10.65
C THR A 216 51.28 43.20 -11.90
N ILE A 217 50.96 44.11 -12.81
CA ILE A 217 51.71 44.34 -14.04
C ILE A 217 52.62 45.52 -13.79
N THR A 218 53.93 45.31 -13.81
CA THR A 218 54.93 46.37 -13.69
C THR A 218 55.59 46.62 -15.06
N PRO A 219 56.27 47.76 -15.26
CA PRO A 219 57.06 47.99 -16.48
C PRO A 219 58.18 46.96 -16.71
N GLN A 220 58.58 46.19 -15.69
CA GLN A 220 59.62 45.15 -15.77
C GLN A 220 59.05 43.75 -16.01
N GLY A 221 57.77 43.50 -15.70
CA GLY A 221 57.16 42.19 -15.87
C GLY A 221 55.89 41.99 -15.07
N LEU A 222 55.61 40.73 -14.75
CA LEU A 222 54.44 40.28 -14.03
C LEU A 222 54.87 39.81 -12.63
N GLU A 223 54.27 40.35 -11.58
CA GLU A 223 54.42 39.85 -10.21
C GLU A 223 53.09 39.23 -9.76
N ILE A 224 53.14 38.00 -9.25
CA ILE A 224 51.96 37.25 -8.77
C ILE A 224 52.06 37.11 -7.26
N PHE A 225 51.01 37.56 -6.56
CA PHE A 225 50.85 37.43 -5.12
C PHE A 225 49.77 36.41 -4.81
N GLU A 226 50.08 35.41 -3.97
CA GLU A 226 49.11 34.46 -3.46
C GLU A 226 48.61 34.89 -2.08
N MET A 227 47.30 34.96 -1.91
CA MET A 227 46.70 35.17 -0.60
C MET A 227 46.59 33.84 0.16
N ILE A 228 47.26 33.76 1.31
CA ILE A 228 47.26 32.61 2.21
C ILE A 228 45.88 32.49 2.86
N ARG A 229 45.23 31.32 2.74
CA ARG A 229 43.93 31.07 3.40
C ARG A 229 44.16 30.78 4.90
N PRO A 230 43.16 31.00 5.78
CA PRO A 230 43.27 30.64 7.19
C PRO A 230 43.69 29.17 7.43
N TYR A 231 43.22 28.27 6.56
CA TYR A 231 43.69 26.88 6.45
C TYR A 231 45.21 26.75 6.27
N ASP A 232 45.78 27.48 5.31
CA ASP A 232 47.20 27.43 4.96
C ASP A 232 48.08 27.97 6.11
N THR A 233 47.62 29.03 6.80
CA THR A 233 48.32 29.59 7.97
C THR A 233 48.50 28.55 9.07
N LEU A 234 47.48 27.74 9.34
CA LEU A 234 47.57 26.68 10.35
C LEU A 234 48.53 25.55 9.91
N CYS A 235 48.51 25.19 8.62
CA CYS A 235 49.48 24.24 8.03
C CYS A 235 50.92 24.72 8.20
N GLU A 236 51.20 26.00 7.91
CA GLU A 236 52.53 26.60 8.10
C GLU A 236 52.95 26.60 9.58
N LEU A 237 52.04 26.95 10.49
CA LEU A 237 52.31 26.90 11.93
C LEU A 237 52.68 25.47 12.38
N PHE A 238 52.00 24.43 11.88
CA PHE A 238 52.37 23.04 12.18
C PHE A 238 53.70 22.63 11.55
N ALA A 239 53.99 23.08 10.34
CA ALA A 239 55.26 22.81 9.67
C ALA A 239 56.45 23.42 10.43
N ILE A 240 56.34 24.68 10.85
CA ILE A 240 57.38 25.41 11.58
C ILE A 240 57.58 24.83 12.98
N SER A 241 56.49 24.51 13.69
CA SER A 241 56.54 24.01 15.07
C SER A 241 56.88 22.52 15.20
N GLN A 242 56.96 21.78 14.08
CA GLN A 242 57.12 20.31 14.07
C GLN A 242 56.11 19.58 14.98
N GLY A 243 54.91 20.14 15.13
CA GLY A 243 53.84 19.57 15.96
C GLY A 243 54.00 19.76 17.47
N THR A 244 54.96 20.57 17.93
CA THR A 244 55.07 20.98 19.34
C THR A 244 54.06 22.10 19.65
N GLU A 245 53.44 22.07 20.82
CA GLU A 245 52.50 23.13 21.26
C GLU A 245 53.25 24.45 21.54
N THR A 246 53.49 25.23 20.49
CA THR A 246 54.06 26.57 20.57
C THR A 246 53.02 27.61 20.97
N ASP A 247 53.46 28.75 21.53
CA ASP A 247 52.57 29.86 21.85
C ASP A 247 51.85 30.43 20.62
N ALA A 248 52.45 30.28 19.43
CA ALA A 248 51.82 30.65 18.16
C ALA A 248 50.55 29.83 17.86
N ILE A 249 50.59 28.51 18.08
CA ILE A 249 49.41 27.64 17.94
C ILE A 249 48.36 28.00 18.99
N LYS A 250 48.77 28.20 20.26
CA LYS A 250 47.84 28.60 21.32
C LYS A 250 47.18 29.94 21.01
N ASN A 251 47.92 30.90 20.46
CA ASN A 251 47.38 32.20 20.04
C ASN A 251 46.41 32.06 18.87
N TYR A 252 46.68 31.15 17.91
CA TYR A 252 45.74 30.84 16.83
C TYR A 252 44.39 30.36 17.38
N PHE A 253 44.39 29.39 18.29
CA PHE A 253 43.16 28.87 18.91
C PHE A 253 42.46 29.87 19.86
N LYS A 254 43.18 30.86 20.40
CA LYS A 254 42.58 31.95 21.19
C LYS A 254 41.90 33.00 20.31
N ASN A 255 42.49 33.31 19.16
CA ASN A 255 42.03 34.38 18.28
C ASN A 255 40.88 33.94 17.36
N MET A 256 40.88 32.67 16.94
CA MET A 256 39.80 32.09 16.15
C MET A 256 38.68 31.54 17.05
N PRO A 257 37.40 31.64 16.67
CA PRO A 257 36.34 30.95 17.40
C PRO A 257 36.62 29.45 17.50
N ASN A 258 36.46 28.86 18.69
CA ASN A 258 36.84 27.46 18.97
C ASN A 258 36.29 26.44 17.96
N ASN A 259 35.03 26.61 17.54
CA ASN A 259 34.40 25.79 16.50
C ASN A 259 35.15 25.89 15.15
N GLN A 260 35.54 27.10 14.74
CA GLN A 260 36.22 27.36 13.47
C GLN A 260 37.64 26.80 13.46
N ALA A 261 38.36 26.93 14.58
CA ALA A 261 39.70 26.36 14.72
C ALA A 261 39.67 24.83 14.60
N CYS A 262 38.67 24.18 15.21
CA CYS A 262 38.47 22.73 15.08
C CYS A 262 38.09 22.32 13.64
N VAL A 263 37.27 23.10 12.94
CA VAL A 263 36.96 22.85 11.51
C VAL A 263 38.20 23.01 10.64
N ALA A 264 39.07 23.98 10.92
CA ALA A 264 40.34 24.13 10.22
C ALA A 264 41.21 22.88 10.37
N CYS A 265 41.31 22.31 11.58
CA CYS A 265 41.99 21.03 11.79
C CYS A 265 41.35 19.89 11.00
N LEU A 266 40.01 19.75 11.01
CA LEU A 266 39.32 18.71 10.23
C LEU A 266 39.56 18.86 8.72
N THR A 267 39.63 20.11 8.24
CA THR A 267 39.97 20.39 6.84
C THR A 267 41.36 19.87 6.50
N ILE A 268 42.35 20.04 7.39
CA ILE A 268 43.73 19.54 7.18
C ILE A 268 43.76 18.02 7.17
N ILE A 269 43.03 17.41 8.10
CA ILE A 269 42.94 15.96 8.25
C ILE A 269 42.32 15.32 7.00
N CYS A 270 41.28 15.95 6.45
CA CYS A 270 40.52 15.41 5.31
C CYS A 270 41.04 15.87 3.94
N ASP A 271 42.00 16.80 3.87
CA ASP A 271 42.57 17.30 2.61
C ASP A 271 43.39 16.20 1.91
N GLN A 272 42.93 15.78 0.74
CA GLN A 272 43.59 14.75 -0.07
C GLN A 272 44.82 15.27 -0.81
N SER A 273 44.90 16.59 -1.06
CA SER A 273 46.03 17.22 -1.77
C SER A 273 47.29 17.30 -0.91
N LEU A 274 47.13 17.34 0.41
CA LEU A 274 48.24 17.45 1.36
C LEU A 274 49.02 16.13 1.48
N LYS A 275 50.19 16.08 0.83
CA LYS A 275 51.09 14.90 0.85
C LYS A 275 51.79 14.65 2.20
N ASN A 276 51.91 15.68 3.05
CA ASN A 276 52.64 15.56 4.32
C ASN A 276 51.76 14.97 5.44
N GLN A 277 51.85 13.65 5.62
CA GLN A 277 51.07 12.93 6.63
C GLN A 277 51.32 13.41 8.06
N LYS A 278 52.52 13.92 8.38
CA LYS A 278 52.85 14.44 9.72
C LYS A 278 52.02 15.67 10.09
N ILE A 279 51.71 16.53 9.11
CA ILE A 279 50.86 17.71 9.35
C ILE A 279 49.44 17.27 9.72
N LYS A 280 48.93 16.20 9.09
CA LYS A 280 47.63 15.61 9.45
C LYS A 280 47.62 15.03 10.86
N GLU A 281 48.70 14.39 11.28
CA GLU A 281 48.87 13.90 12.65
C GLU A 281 48.90 15.05 13.67
N TYR A 282 49.61 16.14 13.37
CA TYR A 282 49.65 17.34 14.22
C TYR A 282 48.28 18.02 14.31
N ALA A 283 47.57 18.14 13.20
CA ALA A 283 46.20 18.65 13.18
C ALA A 283 45.23 17.75 13.96
N THR A 284 45.38 16.42 13.87
CA THR A 284 44.58 15.46 14.64
C THR A 284 44.82 15.63 16.14
N ARG A 285 46.08 15.77 16.55
CA ARG A 285 46.42 16.04 17.96
C ARG A 285 45.80 17.37 18.43
N ALA A 286 45.98 18.45 17.67
CA ALA A 286 45.45 19.77 18.01
C ALA A 286 43.91 19.79 18.09
N PHE A 287 43.23 19.05 17.22
CA PHE A 287 41.78 18.88 17.24
C PHE A 287 41.30 18.27 18.56
N PHE A 288 41.95 17.20 19.03
CA PHE A 288 41.56 16.56 20.29
C PHE A 288 42.00 17.34 21.54
N THR A 289 43.14 18.05 21.50
CA THR A 289 43.62 18.83 22.66
C THR A 289 42.84 20.12 22.88
N HIS A 290 42.44 20.82 21.80
CA HIS A 290 41.76 22.12 21.90
C HIS A 290 40.22 22.05 21.71
N GLY A 291 39.67 20.90 21.32
CA GLY A 291 38.25 20.77 20.97
C GLY A 291 37.26 20.71 22.13
N GLY A 292 37.71 20.80 23.38
CA GLY A 292 36.85 20.84 24.57
C GLY A 292 36.06 19.54 24.84
N GLU A 293 35.20 19.55 25.85
CA GLU A 293 34.38 18.40 26.29
C GLU A 293 32.89 18.79 26.44
N PRO A 294 31.95 17.85 26.23
CA PRO A 294 30.51 18.10 26.34
C PRO A 294 30.07 18.38 27.78
N LYS A 295 29.04 19.22 27.95
CA LYS A 295 28.53 19.63 29.27
C LYS A 295 27.01 19.68 29.28
N LEU A 296 26.38 19.28 30.40
CA LEU A 296 24.97 19.57 30.64
C LEU A 296 24.83 20.99 31.20
N VAL A 297 23.95 21.78 30.60
CA VAL A 297 23.61 23.11 31.10
C VAL A 297 22.14 23.10 31.50
N THR A 298 21.88 23.59 32.71
CA THR A 298 20.53 23.87 33.19
C THR A 298 20.16 25.25 32.70
N GLU A 299 19.32 25.31 31.67
CA GLU A 299 18.83 26.57 31.15
C GLU A 299 17.76 27.14 32.10
N ASN A 300 18.08 28.26 32.74
CA ASN A 300 17.04 29.18 33.18
C ASN A 300 16.49 29.86 31.91
N LEU A 301 15.18 29.73 31.67
CA LEU A 301 14.46 30.18 30.46
C LEU A 301 14.61 31.69 30.09
N ASN A 302 15.41 32.46 30.82
CA ASN A 302 15.76 33.84 30.49
C ASN A 302 17.05 33.98 29.65
N ASP A 303 17.96 33.00 29.63
CA ASP A 303 19.25 33.11 28.89
C ASP A 303 19.25 32.37 27.54
N SER A 304 18.30 31.48 27.29
CA SER A 304 18.26 30.60 26.09
C SER A 304 17.90 31.29 24.78
N PHE A 305 17.57 32.59 24.79
CA PHE A 305 17.34 33.35 23.55
C PHE A 305 18.62 33.87 22.89
N HIS A 306 19.78 33.80 23.57
CA HIS A 306 20.98 34.51 23.10
C HIS A 306 21.99 33.68 22.28
N ASP A 307 22.03 32.35 22.37
CA ASP A 307 23.08 31.57 21.70
C ASP A 307 22.62 30.65 20.56
N LEU A 308 21.33 30.29 20.47
CA LEU A 308 20.78 29.55 19.32
C LEU A 308 20.20 30.44 18.21
N THR A 309 20.05 31.75 18.47
CA THR A 309 19.63 32.75 17.46
C THR A 309 20.80 33.45 16.76
N ARG A 310 22.06 33.19 17.14
CA ARG A 310 23.24 33.87 16.60
C ARG A 310 23.73 33.36 15.24
N VAL A 311 23.24 32.23 14.75
CA VAL A 311 23.53 31.72 13.39
C VAL A 311 22.28 31.71 12.48
N SER A 312 21.07 31.83 13.05
CA SER A 312 19.81 31.73 12.30
C SER A 312 19.12 33.07 11.97
N LYS A 313 19.63 34.22 12.42
CA LYS A 313 19.15 35.52 11.92
C LYS A 313 20.00 35.97 10.73
N ASN A 314 19.80 35.33 9.58
CA ASN A 314 20.10 35.93 8.27
C ASN A 314 19.48 35.18 7.07
N GLN A 315 18.36 34.48 7.27
CA GLN A 315 17.53 33.98 6.15
C GLN A 315 16.04 34.14 6.50
N ASN A 316 15.55 35.38 6.37
CA ASN A 316 14.17 35.73 6.03
C ASN A 316 14.07 37.26 5.96
N THR A 317 14.38 37.82 4.79
CA THR A 317 14.03 39.19 4.43
C THR A 317 12.56 39.24 4.00
N SER A 318 11.66 39.20 4.98
CA SER A 318 10.33 39.80 4.83
C SER A 318 10.33 41.07 5.68
N TYR A 319 10.55 42.21 5.03
CA TYR A 319 10.60 43.52 5.66
C TYR A 319 9.27 43.84 6.35
N ARG A 320 9.30 43.99 7.69
CA ARG A 320 8.35 44.85 8.39
C ARG A 320 9.12 45.85 9.25
N SER A 321 8.76 47.11 9.01
CA SER A 321 9.39 48.36 9.45
C SER A 321 9.56 48.51 10.96
N GLY A 322 10.66 49.12 11.37
CA GLY A 322 10.92 49.61 12.72
C GLY A 322 11.98 50.71 12.72
N HIS A 323 11.55 51.93 13.01
CA HIS A 323 12.29 53.20 12.95
C HIS A 323 13.53 53.28 13.85
N PHE A 324 14.65 53.79 13.32
CA PHE A 324 15.74 54.36 14.13
C PHE A 324 15.53 55.87 14.28
N THR A 325 15.10 56.32 15.46
CA THR A 325 15.25 57.71 15.89
C THR A 325 16.42 57.80 16.85
N THR A 326 17.38 58.66 16.53
CA THR A 326 18.49 59.09 17.38
C THR A 326 17.99 59.81 18.64
N SER A 327 18.50 59.48 19.83
CA SER A 327 18.51 60.43 20.96
C SER A 327 19.59 60.13 22.00
N MET A 328 20.35 61.18 22.32
CA MET A 328 21.22 61.37 23.49
C MET A 328 20.40 61.52 24.80
N PRO A 329 21.01 61.46 26.00
CA PRO A 329 20.31 61.14 27.25
C PRO A 329 19.79 62.38 27.99
N SER A 330 18.65 62.27 28.69
CA SER A 330 18.23 63.17 29.79
C SER A 330 17.15 62.56 30.69
N LEU A 331 17.18 62.99 31.96
CA LEU A 331 16.51 62.57 33.20
C LEU A 331 14.96 62.37 33.25
N VAL A 332 14.59 61.40 34.11
CA VAL A 332 13.51 61.36 35.16
C VAL A 332 12.06 61.72 34.81
N SER A 333 11.13 60.74 34.90
CA SER A 333 9.99 60.70 35.87
C SER A 333 8.88 59.65 35.52
N SER A 334 8.53 58.85 36.55
CA SER A 334 7.27 58.17 36.92
C SER A 334 6.09 57.84 35.96
N GLN A 335 5.81 56.52 35.84
CA GLN A 335 4.50 55.77 35.95
C GLN A 335 3.29 56.08 35.00
N PRO A 336 2.24 55.21 34.91
CA PRO A 336 2.22 53.74 34.71
C PRO A 336 1.15 53.24 33.68
N ASN A 337 1.25 51.94 33.31
CA ASN A 337 0.22 50.98 32.84
C ASN A 337 -0.91 51.39 31.88
N THR A 338 -1.09 50.62 30.78
CA THR A 338 -2.35 49.92 30.46
C THR A 338 -2.16 48.77 29.45
N SER A 339 -2.74 47.63 29.81
CA SER A 339 -2.94 46.37 29.09
C SER A 339 -3.85 46.48 27.87
N PHE A 340 -3.57 45.72 26.79
CA PHE A 340 -4.61 45.25 25.86
C PHE A 340 -4.37 43.81 25.38
N ILE A 341 -5.43 43.04 25.56
CA ILE A 341 -5.67 41.65 25.18
C ILE A 341 -5.98 41.58 23.68
N ASN A 342 -5.50 40.56 22.96
CA ASN A 342 -6.34 39.95 21.93
C ASN A 342 -6.01 38.49 21.61
N ASN A 343 -7.10 37.74 21.48
CA ASN A 343 -7.26 36.30 21.26
C ASN A 343 -6.96 35.86 19.81
N GLN A 344 -7.02 34.51 19.65
CA GLN A 344 -7.29 33.70 18.43
C GLN A 344 -6.03 33.09 17.80
N THR A 345 -5.94 31.81 17.42
CA THR A 345 -6.93 30.71 17.30
C THR A 345 -6.15 29.39 17.12
N ASN A 346 -6.62 28.32 17.74
CA ASN A 346 -6.13 26.95 17.59
C ASN A 346 -6.53 26.36 16.22
N THR A 347 -5.58 25.72 15.54
CA THR A 347 -5.83 24.66 14.56
C THR A 347 -4.93 23.48 14.86
N SER A 348 -5.58 22.38 15.21
CA SER A 348 -5.06 21.10 15.68
C SER A 348 -4.54 20.24 14.52
N PHE A 349 -3.34 19.71 14.64
CA PHE A 349 -2.89 18.53 13.89
C PHE A 349 -2.61 17.39 14.87
N MET A 350 -3.28 16.25 14.62
CA MET A 350 -3.16 15.01 15.37
C MET A 350 -1.76 14.42 15.21
N ASN A 351 -1.12 14.04 16.31
CA ASN A 351 0.02 13.13 16.32
C ASN A 351 -0.40 11.79 16.92
N VAL A 352 -0.14 10.74 16.15
CA VAL A 352 -0.28 9.33 16.51
C VAL A 352 0.82 8.96 17.51
N GLN A 353 0.45 8.43 18.68
CA GLN A 353 1.37 7.85 19.67
C GLN A 353 1.59 6.35 19.39
N PRO A 354 2.79 5.81 19.66
CA PRO A 354 2.94 4.40 19.99
C PRO A 354 2.88 4.19 21.51
N ASN A 355 2.02 3.24 21.91
CA ASN A 355 1.86 2.73 23.28
C ASN A 355 3.15 2.06 23.78
N THR A 356 3.61 2.45 24.97
CA THR A 356 4.26 1.53 25.91
C THR A 356 3.74 1.79 27.32
N SER A 357 3.29 0.73 27.97
CA SER A 357 2.64 0.68 29.27
C SER A 357 3.66 0.59 30.41
N PHE A 358 3.70 1.56 31.33
CA PHE A 358 4.20 1.35 32.70
C PHE A 358 3.55 2.33 33.71
N ILE A 359 2.77 1.74 34.62
CA ILE A 359 2.60 1.98 36.07
C ILE A 359 2.38 3.44 36.57
N ASN A 360 1.20 3.62 37.19
CA ASN A 360 0.81 4.72 38.07
C ASN A 360 1.90 5.12 39.08
N ASN A 361 2.35 6.36 39.00
CA ASN A 361 2.59 7.22 40.16
C ASN A 361 2.56 8.68 39.72
N GLN A 362 1.66 9.46 40.31
CA GLN A 362 1.65 10.92 40.18
C GLN A 362 2.99 11.49 40.66
N PRO A 363 3.50 12.57 40.02
CA PRO A 363 4.29 13.54 40.74
C PRO A 363 3.66 14.93 40.69
N ASN A 364 3.77 15.60 41.84
CA ASN A 364 3.48 17.00 42.06
C ASN A 364 4.16 17.90 41.01
N ILE A 365 3.46 18.97 40.64
CA ILE A 365 3.94 20.07 39.81
C ILE A 365 5.17 20.71 40.49
N THR A 366 6.36 20.45 39.96
CA THR A 366 7.59 21.21 40.24
C THR A 366 8.23 21.60 38.91
N ASN A 367 8.48 22.90 38.73
CA ASN A 367 9.14 23.58 37.60
C ASN A 367 9.95 22.67 36.66
N LEU A 368 9.53 22.55 35.39
CA LEU A 368 10.34 21.95 34.32
C LEU A 368 11.57 22.83 34.03
N GLN A 369 12.71 22.48 34.62
CA GLN A 369 14.03 22.90 34.11
C GLN A 369 14.37 21.98 32.92
N SER A 370 14.45 22.53 31.71
CA SER A 370 14.97 21.78 30.55
C SER A 370 16.49 21.68 30.64
N ILE A 371 16.99 20.48 30.91
CA ILE A 371 18.42 20.17 30.85
C ILE A 371 18.80 20.08 29.36
N SER A 372 19.62 21.01 28.85
CA SER A 372 20.12 20.98 27.47
C SER A 372 21.59 20.55 27.46
N VAL A 373 21.98 19.79 26.42
CA VAL A 373 23.36 19.32 26.25
C VAL A 373 24.11 20.33 25.38
N HIS A 374 25.14 20.97 25.94
CA HIS A 374 26.13 21.69 25.15
C HIS A 374 27.20 20.72 24.67
N TYR A 375 27.16 20.41 23.37
CA TYR A 375 28.15 19.57 22.70
C TYR A 375 29.54 20.23 22.65
N SER A 376 30.58 19.40 22.58
CA SER A 376 31.97 19.85 22.44
C SER A 376 32.21 20.59 21.13
N PHE A 377 33.30 21.36 21.06
CA PHE A 377 33.72 22.00 19.81
C PHE A 377 34.16 20.96 18.77
N LYS A 378 34.64 19.78 19.21
CA LYS A 378 34.91 18.61 18.34
C LYS A 378 33.65 18.19 17.58
N HIS A 379 32.56 17.97 18.31
CA HIS A 379 31.26 17.62 17.75
C HIS A 379 30.75 18.69 16.77
N ASN A 380 30.72 19.96 17.20
CA ASN A 380 30.22 21.05 16.38
C ASN A 380 31.05 21.24 15.11
N ALA A 381 32.36 21.02 15.19
CA ALA A 381 33.24 21.08 14.03
C ALA A 381 32.95 19.99 13.01
N LEU A 382 32.64 18.76 13.45
CA LEU A 382 32.22 17.68 12.53
C LEU A 382 30.95 18.08 11.76
N TYR A 383 29.93 18.59 12.46
CA TYR A 383 28.70 19.08 11.83
C TYR A 383 28.95 20.25 10.89
N LEU A 384 29.75 21.23 11.32
CA LEU A 384 30.10 22.37 10.47
C LEU A 384 30.87 21.94 9.23
N TYR A 385 31.82 21.01 9.36
CA TYR A 385 32.57 20.48 8.23
C TYR A 385 31.65 19.79 7.22
N VAL A 386 30.77 18.88 7.66
CA VAL A 386 29.80 18.21 6.78
C VAL A 386 28.84 19.21 6.14
N SER A 387 28.33 20.17 6.92
CA SER A 387 27.42 21.19 6.38
C SER A 387 28.06 22.05 5.31
N ARG A 388 29.36 22.39 5.45
CA ARG A 388 30.12 23.14 4.43
C ARG A 388 30.31 22.34 3.16
N LEU A 389 30.60 21.05 3.31
CA LEU A 389 30.80 20.11 2.22
C LEU A 389 29.53 19.89 1.39
N LEU A 390 28.39 19.78 2.05
CA LEU A 390 27.12 19.54 1.37
C LEU A 390 26.45 20.83 0.88
N ARG A 391 26.73 21.99 1.51
CA ARG A 391 26.05 23.27 1.23
C ARG A 391 25.88 23.60 -0.26
N PRO A 392 26.90 23.49 -1.14
CA PRO A 392 26.76 23.86 -2.53
C PRO A 392 25.70 23.04 -3.26
N LEU A 393 25.56 21.76 -2.93
CA LEU A 393 24.70 20.81 -3.65
C LEU A 393 23.38 20.53 -2.92
N TRP A 394 23.30 20.80 -1.62
CA TRP A 394 22.23 20.34 -0.73
C TRP A 394 20.81 20.70 -1.19
N ASN A 395 20.60 21.95 -1.60
CA ASN A 395 19.28 22.46 -2.01
C ASN A 395 19.10 22.52 -3.54
N ILE A 396 20.09 22.05 -4.31
CA ILE A 396 20.00 22.02 -5.76
C ILE A 396 19.13 20.82 -6.18
N LYS A 397 18.31 21.00 -7.21
CA LYS A 397 17.56 19.90 -7.85
C LYS A 397 18.53 18.84 -8.37
N ALA A 398 18.25 17.57 -8.12
CA ALA A 398 19.13 16.48 -8.55
C ALA A 398 19.26 16.38 -10.08
N VAL A 399 18.22 16.84 -10.79
CA VAL A 399 18.07 16.74 -12.25
C VAL A 399 17.57 18.07 -12.84
N ASN A 400 18.01 18.35 -14.07
CA ASN A 400 17.51 19.41 -14.94
C ASN A 400 16.90 18.85 -16.23
N MET A 401 16.03 19.63 -16.87
CA MET A 401 15.42 19.30 -18.16
C MET A 401 16.10 20.10 -19.27
N GLU A 402 16.80 19.43 -20.17
CA GLU A 402 17.40 20.05 -21.34
C GLU A 402 16.63 19.69 -22.61
N THR A 403 16.39 20.68 -23.47
CA THR A 403 15.72 20.46 -24.76
C THR A 403 16.74 20.53 -25.88
N THR A 404 17.04 19.41 -26.51
CA THR A 404 17.90 19.32 -27.71
C THR A 404 17.11 18.69 -28.85
N ASP A 405 17.18 19.28 -30.05
CA ASP A 405 16.45 18.83 -31.25
C ASP A 405 14.93 18.63 -31.06
N GLY A 406 14.30 19.47 -30.23
CA GLY A 406 12.85 19.41 -29.96
C GLY A 406 12.41 18.27 -29.03
N LYS A 407 13.35 17.50 -28.45
CA LYS A 407 13.09 16.49 -27.43
C LYS A 407 13.66 16.94 -26.08
N THR A 408 12.88 16.74 -25.02
CA THR A 408 13.26 17.05 -23.64
C THR A 408 13.91 15.84 -22.99
N TYR A 409 15.12 16.01 -22.44
CA TYR A 409 15.88 14.97 -21.76
C TYR A 409 16.13 15.36 -20.31
N ILE A 410 16.07 14.36 -19.43
CA ILE A 410 16.47 14.43 -18.03
C ILE A 410 18.00 14.29 -17.95
N VAL A 411 18.67 15.33 -17.45
CA VAL A 411 20.13 15.37 -17.28
C VAL A 411 20.51 15.67 -15.84
N ASN A 412 21.69 15.19 -15.43
CA ASN A 412 22.20 15.50 -14.09
C ASN A 412 22.56 16.97 -13.98
N THR A 413 22.09 17.62 -12.92
CA THR A 413 22.40 19.04 -12.64
C THR A 413 23.86 19.24 -12.24
N VAL A 414 24.47 18.23 -11.64
CA VAL A 414 25.81 18.29 -11.05
C VAL A 414 26.78 17.44 -11.87
N SER A 415 28.00 17.94 -12.08
CA SER A 415 29.03 17.24 -12.83
C SER A 415 29.50 15.97 -12.08
N PRO A 416 29.99 14.93 -12.80
CA PRO A 416 30.54 13.74 -12.16
C PRO A 416 31.79 14.05 -11.32
N ASP A 417 32.59 15.06 -11.69
CA ASP A 417 33.78 15.48 -10.96
C ASP A 417 33.42 16.15 -9.62
N ASP A 418 32.37 16.98 -9.61
CA ASP A 418 31.84 17.62 -8.40
C ASP A 418 31.31 16.57 -7.42
N CYS A 419 30.58 15.57 -7.95
CA CYS A 419 30.09 14.45 -7.16
C CYS A 419 31.24 13.64 -6.54
N LEU A 420 32.29 13.36 -7.34
CA LEU A 420 33.48 12.66 -6.87
C LEU A 420 34.21 13.44 -5.78
N PHE A 421 34.34 14.75 -5.95
CA PHE A 421 34.99 15.63 -4.97
C PHE A 421 34.29 15.55 -3.62
N VAL A 422 32.96 15.72 -3.59
CA VAL A 422 32.19 15.68 -2.34
C VAL A 422 32.25 14.29 -1.72
N ALA A 423 32.07 13.24 -2.53
CA ALA A 423 32.10 11.87 -2.05
C ALA A 423 33.45 11.47 -1.44
N SER A 424 34.57 11.87 -2.07
CA SER A 424 35.92 11.52 -1.59
C SER A 424 36.24 12.18 -0.23
N HIS A 425 35.82 13.43 -0.04
CA HIS A 425 35.98 14.14 1.22
C HIS A 425 35.09 13.55 2.32
N LEU A 426 33.86 13.15 2.00
CA LEU A 426 32.96 12.46 2.94
C LEU A 426 33.52 11.07 3.33
N GLN A 427 34.07 10.30 2.40
CA GLN A 427 34.71 9.00 2.68
C GLN A 427 35.95 9.14 3.58
N THR A 428 36.75 10.18 3.34
CA THR A 428 37.92 10.50 4.18
C THR A 428 37.48 10.85 5.61
N LEU A 429 36.45 11.69 5.73
CA LEU A 429 35.83 12.01 7.01
C LEU A 429 35.24 10.76 7.69
N HIS A 430 34.56 9.90 6.95
CA HIS A 430 34.01 8.66 7.49
C HIS A 430 35.11 7.76 8.08
N THR A 431 36.25 7.65 7.40
CA THR A 431 37.43 6.90 7.88
C THR A 431 37.99 7.50 9.17
N PHE A 432 38.04 8.83 9.27
CA PHE A 432 38.39 9.53 10.51
C PHE A 432 37.37 9.25 11.63
N MET A 433 36.08 9.37 11.34
CA MET A 433 34.99 9.13 12.30
C MET A 433 34.94 7.68 12.81
N ASN A 434 35.28 6.69 11.97
CA ASN A 434 35.42 5.28 12.39
C ASN A 434 36.48 5.09 13.48
N ASN A 435 37.56 5.86 13.41
CA ASN A 435 38.65 5.80 14.39
C ASN A 435 38.50 6.83 15.52
N TYR A 436 37.44 7.64 15.52
CA TYR A 436 37.28 8.79 16.39
C TYR A 436 37.43 8.44 17.87
N TYR A 437 36.66 7.47 18.38
CA TYR A 437 36.72 7.10 19.80
C TYR A 437 38.04 6.45 20.22
N LYS A 438 38.67 5.69 19.30
CA LYS A 438 40.00 5.11 19.52
C LYS A 438 41.05 6.21 19.65
N MET A 439 40.96 7.26 18.82
CA MET A 439 41.84 8.42 18.90
C MET A 439 41.53 9.27 20.13
N LEU A 440 40.25 9.53 20.43
CA LEU A 440 39.81 10.28 21.60
C LEU A 440 40.44 9.72 22.88
N ALA A 441 40.37 8.39 23.08
CA ALA A 441 40.96 7.70 24.23
C ALA A 441 42.48 7.93 24.41
N ASN A 442 43.22 8.17 23.32
CA ASN A 442 44.66 8.43 23.37
C ASN A 442 45.02 9.86 23.80
N TYR A 443 44.11 10.82 23.57
CA TYR A 443 44.38 12.25 23.76
C TYR A 443 43.64 12.89 24.93
N THR A 444 42.55 12.27 25.42
CA THR A 444 41.80 12.76 26.58
C THR A 444 42.13 11.95 27.83
N ARG A 445 42.49 12.64 28.94
CA ARG A 445 42.59 12.03 30.28
C ARG A 445 41.22 12.10 30.97
N ILE A 446 40.62 10.97 31.29
CA ILE A 446 39.34 10.91 32.05
C ILE A 446 39.60 11.40 33.49
N PRO A 447 38.90 12.44 33.99
CA PRO A 447 38.99 12.84 35.39
C PRO A 447 38.29 11.81 36.30
N LEU A 448 39.03 11.26 37.27
CA LEU A 448 38.54 10.36 38.31
C LEU A 448 37.84 11.15 39.43
N ASP A 449 36.60 11.59 39.22
CA ASP A 449 35.73 12.04 40.32
C ASP A 449 34.38 11.31 40.28
N SER A 450 34.02 10.66 41.39
CA SER A 450 32.91 9.69 41.48
C SER A 450 31.51 10.31 41.52
N SER A 451 31.38 11.60 41.88
CA SER A 451 30.10 12.28 42.15
C SER A 451 29.50 13.01 40.93
N ARG A 452 30.29 13.31 39.89
CA ARG A 452 29.83 13.91 38.62
C ARG A 452 29.64 12.89 37.49
N ARG A 453 29.77 11.58 37.79
CA ARG A 453 29.77 10.52 36.78
C ARG A 453 28.49 10.46 35.96
N THR A 454 27.31 10.54 36.57
CA THR A 454 26.03 10.39 35.84
C THR A 454 25.81 11.52 34.84
N THR A 455 25.86 12.79 35.29
CA THR A 455 25.62 13.96 34.42
C THR A 455 26.65 14.13 33.30
N VAL A 456 27.93 13.82 33.57
CA VAL A 456 28.99 13.90 32.56
C VAL A 456 28.85 12.74 31.57
N GLN A 457 28.51 11.55 32.05
CA GLN A 457 28.29 10.38 31.21
C GLN A 457 27.05 10.54 30.32
N ASP A 458 25.98 11.17 30.80
CA ASP A 458 24.80 11.50 30.01
C ASP A 458 25.12 12.49 28.87
N ALA A 459 25.95 13.51 29.14
CA ALA A 459 26.41 14.45 28.11
C ALA A 459 27.28 13.75 27.04
N HIS A 460 28.22 12.90 27.46
CA HIS A 460 29.04 12.11 26.54
C HIS A 460 28.22 11.08 25.75
N GLN A 461 27.21 10.47 26.35
CA GLN A 461 26.32 9.53 25.67
C GLN A 461 25.48 10.23 24.62
N SER A 462 24.94 11.42 24.93
CA SER A 462 24.21 12.26 23.96
C SER A 462 25.10 12.69 22.80
N GLU A 463 26.32 13.16 23.09
CA GLU A 463 27.30 13.50 22.05
C GLU A 463 27.63 12.28 21.18
N SER A 464 27.82 11.12 21.79
CA SER A 464 28.15 9.90 21.06
C SER A 464 27.03 9.45 20.14
N LYS A 465 25.77 9.53 20.61
CA LYS A 465 24.58 9.26 19.80
C LYS A 465 24.50 10.21 18.61
N SER A 466 24.70 11.51 18.84
CA SER A 466 24.70 12.53 17.78
C SER A 466 25.78 12.30 16.73
N ILE A 467 27.01 11.97 17.14
CA ILE A 467 28.12 11.65 16.22
C ILE A 467 27.79 10.40 15.39
N ASN A 468 27.16 9.39 15.99
CA ASN A 468 26.74 8.18 15.25
C ASN A 468 25.66 8.48 14.20
N CYS A 469 24.71 9.35 14.51
CA CYS A 469 23.72 9.82 13.52
C CYS A 469 24.41 10.59 12.38
N LEU A 470 25.34 11.50 12.69
CA LEU A 470 26.11 12.21 11.66
C LEU A 470 26.92 11.24 10.80
N LYS A 471 27.51 10.21 11.41
CA LYS A 471 28.27 9.18 10.70
C LYS A 471 27.40 8.44 9.68
N GLN A 472 26.16 8.11 10.02
CA GLN A 472 25.21 7.50 9.08
C GLN A 472 24.88 8.45 7.93
N LEU A 473 24.64 9.74 8.22
CA LEU A 473 24.38 10.75 7.19
C LEU A 473 25.57 10.92 6.24
N VAL A 474 26.80 10.91 6.75
CA VAL A 474 28.02 11.01 5.94
C VAL A 474 28.15 9.83 4.98
N VAL A 475 27.85 8.61 5.44
CA VAL A 475 27.86 7.40 4.59
C VAL A 475 26.80 7.52 3.50
N GLN A 476 25.54 7.78 3.87
CA GLN A 476 24.43 7.91 2.92
C GLN A 476 24.70 9.00 1.87
N SER A 477 25.19 10.16 2.30
CA SER A 477 25.53 11.26 1.39
C SER A 477 26.64 10.85 0.42
N ALA A 478 27.71 10.20 0.91
CA ALA A 478 28.81 9.75 0.06
C ALA A 478 28.36 8.70 -0.96
N GLU A 479 27.52 7.75 -0.54
CA GLU A 479 26.97 6.71 -1.42
C GLU A 479 26.08 7.29 -2.52
N VAL A 480 25.21 8.26 -2.20
CA VAL A 480 24.36 8.94 -3.19
C VAL A 480 25.20 9.70 -4.22
N PHE A 481 26.22 10.46 -3.81
CA PHE A 481 27.09 11.18 -4.76
C PHE A 481 27.92 10.22 -5.63
N ASN A 482 28.46 9.14 -5.06
CA ASN A 482 29.16 8.13 -5.86
C ASN A 482 28.22 7.42 -6.84
N LEU A 483 26.97 7.16 -6.43
CA LEU A 483 25.94 6.61 -7.32
C LEU A 483 25.62 7.59 -8.45
N TRP A 484 25.43 8.87 -8.17
CA TRP A 484 25.18 9.91 -9.18
C TRP A 484 26.32 10.02 -10.19
N LYS A 485 27.57 9.94 -9.71
CA LYS A 485 28.75 9.86 -10.57
C LYS A 485 28.68 8.63 -11.49
N LEU A 486 28.45 7.44 -10.91
CA LEU A 486 28.37 6.19 -11.67
C LEU A 486 27.25 6.25 -12.73
N LEU A 487 26.06 6.72 -12.37
CA LEU A 487 24.94 6.89 -13.30
C LEU A 487 25.26 7.86 -14.44
N SER A 488 26.07 8.90 -14.18
CA SER A 488 26.55 9.82 -15.22
C SER A 488 27.47 9.12 -16.23
N GLU A 489 28.28 8.17 -15.80
CA GLU A 489 29.16 7.36 -16.68
C GLU A 489 28.36 6.39 -17.58
N HIS A 490 27.13 6.04 -17.20
CA HIS A 490 26.28 5.04 -17.87
C HIS A 490 25.07 5.66 -18.60
N GLN A 491 25.21 6.86 -19.18
CA GLN A 491 24.16 7.53 -19.96
C GLN A 491 22.83 7.69 -19.18
N PHE A 492 22.90 8.45 -18.08
CA PHE A 492 21.77 8.70 -17.15
C PHE A 492 20.40 8.93 -17.82
N TYR A 493 20.35 9.70 -18.92
CA TYR A 493 19.09 10.02 -19.62
C TYR A 493 18.31 8.77 -20.08
N ILE A 494 19.00 7.69 -20.47
CA ILE A 494 18.36 6.43 -20.91
C ILE A 494 17.75 5.71 -19.70
N ILE A 495 18.49 5.69 -18.59
CA ILE A 495 18.09 4.99 -17.36
C ILE A 495 16.89 5.70 -16.74
N ALA A 496 16.97 7.04 -16.63
CA ALA A 496 15.89 7.85 -16.10
C ALA A 496 14.60 7.63 -16.90
N ASN A 497 14.66 7.62 -18.25
CA ASN A 497 13.48 7.38 -19.10
C ASN A 497 12.77 6.03 -18.86
N LYS A 498 13.42 5.04 -18.25
CA LYS A 498 12.80 3.73 -17.91
C LYS A 498 12.05 3.71 -16.57
N LEU A 499 12.09 4.80 -15.80
CA LEU A 499 11.33 4.95 -14.56
C LEU A 499 9.83 5.08 -14.85
N SER A 500 9.01 4.77 -13.84
CA SER A 500 7.55 4.98 -13.92
C SER A 500 7.19 6.47 -13.92
N GLU A 501 5.98 6.80 -14.38
CA GLU A 501 5.52 8.20 -14.45
C GLU A 501 5.48 8.88 -13.06
N GLN A 502 5.21 8.12 -12.01
CA GLN A 502 5.24 8.63 -10.63
C GLN A 502 6.67 8.95 -10.18
N GLU A 503 7.61 8.03 -10.41
CA GLU A 503 9.04 8.22 -10.08
C GLU A 503 9.65 9.40 -10.85
N HIS A 504 9.29 9.58 -12.12
CA HIS A 504 9.69 10.73 -12.94
C HIS A 504 9.29 12.07 -12.31
N ARG A 505 8.02 12.21 -11.93
CA ARG A 505 7.51 13.46 -11.33
C ARG A 505 8.21 13.81 -10.01
N VAL A 506 8.59 12.80 -9.23
CA VAL A 506 9.37 13.00 -8.00
C VAL A 506 10.80 13.41 -8.36
N LEU A 507 11.46 12.71 -9.29
CA LEU A 507 12.83 12.99 -9.70
C LEU A 507 13.02 14.40 -10.28
N GLU A 508 12.04 14.93 -11.01
CA GLU A 508 12.07 16.30 -11.58
C GLU A 508 12.09 17.43 -10.51
N ASN A 509 11.60 17.13 -9.31
CA ASN A 509 11.45 18.13 -8.25
C ASN A 509 12.31 17.86 -7.02
N VAL A 510 12.91 16.68 -6.92
CA VAL A 510 13.71 16.29 -5.76
C VAL A 510 15.03 17.06 -5.70
N THR A 511 15.33 17.57 -4.51
CA THR A 511 16.66 18.13 -4.20
C THR A 511 17.60 17.05 -3.69
N PHE A 512 18.92 17.27 -3.73
CA PHE A 512 19.87 16.31 -3.13
C PHE A 512 19.60 16.05 -1.65
N LYS A 513 19.15 17.06 -0.90
CA LYS A 513 18.67 16.90 0.48
C LYS A 513 17.57 15.84 0.60
N GLU A 514 16.51 15.95 -0.20
CA GLU A 514 15.36 15.05 -0.14
C GLU A 514 15.71 13.66 -0.64
N LEU A 515 16.58 13.59 -1.65
CA LEU A 515 17.11 12.34 -2.20
C LEU A 515 17.92 11.55 -1.15
N ILE A 516 18.78 12.23 -0.38
CA ILE A 516 19.60 11.60 0.66
C ILE A 516 18.75 11.16 1.87
N LEU A 517 17.79 11.99 2.29
CA LEU A 517 17.07 11.80 3.56
C LEU A 517 15.77 10.99 3.44
N VAL A 518 15.05 11.12 2.32
CA VAL A 518 13.67 10.60 2.17
C VAL A 518 13.56 9.60 1.04
N HIS A 519 14.05 9.94 -0.16
CA HIS A 519 13.76 9.20 -1.38
C HIS A 519 14.85 8.18 -1.78
N GLN A 520 15.32 7.36 -0.84
CA GLN A 520 16.30 6.30 -1.13
C GLN A 520 15.75 5.22 -2.09
N GLU A 521 14.42 5.05 -2.13
CA GLU A 521 13.73 4.14 -3.06
C GLU A 521 14.00 4.52 -4.53
N ILE A 522 14.12 5.81 -4.85
CA ILE A 522 14.45 6.27 -6.21
C ILE A 522 15.86 5.84 -6.59
N CYS A 523 16.81 5.92 -5.66
CA CYS A 523 18.17 5.41 -5.87
C CYS A 523 18.17 3.91 -6.16
N GLN A 524 17.39 3.12 -5.41
CA GLN A 524 17.24 1.68 -5.64
C GLN A 524 16.60 1.38 -6.99
N SER A 525 15.55 2.12 -7.38
CA SER A 525 14.89 1.98 -8.67
C SER A 525 15.83 2.31 -9.84
N LEU A 526 16.61 3.41 -9.73
CA LEU A 526 17.63 3.77 -10.72
C LEU A 526 18.71 2.69 -10.87
N VAL A 527 19.16 2.10 -9.75
CA VAL A 527 20.09 0.97 -9.78
C VAL A 527 19.47 -0.24 -10.47
N GLN A 528 18.21 -0.57 -10.18
CA GLN A 528 17.50 -1.66 -10.83
C GLN A 528 17.36 -1.43 -12.35
N LYS A 529 16.97 -0.22 -12.79
CA LYS A 529 16.86 0.14 -14.21
C LYS A 529 18.21 0.13 -14.93
N LEU A 530 19.29 0.51 -14.25
CA LEU A 530 20.65 0.37 -14.77
C LEU A 530 20.99 -1.10 -15.01
N LEU A 531 20.75 -1.97 -14.03
CA LEU A 531 20.98 -3.42 -14.15
C LEU A 531 20.12 -4.05 -15.26
N ASP A 532 18.85 -3.68 -15.37
CA ASP A 532 17.95 -4.14 -16.43
C ASP A 532 18.46 -3.75 -17.82
N THR A 533 19.12 -2.60 -17.95
CA THR A 533 19.72 -2.14 -19.22
C THR A 533 20.86 -3.06 -19.63
N TYR A 534 21.77 -3.37 -18.70
CA TYR A 534 22.86 -4.32 -18.94
C TYR A 534 22.35 -5.73 -19.26
N LEU A 535 21.33 -6.19 -18.55
CA LEU A 535 20.70 -7.49 -18.78
C LEU A 535 20.03 -7.61 -20.15
N ASN A 536 19.52 -6.51 -20.72
CA ASN A 536 18.89 -6.52 -22.04
C ASN A 536 19.91 -6.45 -23.18
N GLU A 537 21.08 -5.84 -22.95
CA GLU A 537 22.18 -5.74 -23.91
C GLU A 537 23.04 -7.02 -23.96
N SER A 538 22.64 -8.10 -23.28
CA SER A 538 23.40 -9.36 -23.15
C SER A 538 24.83 -9.18 -22.61
N SER A 539 25.07 -8.07 -21.91
CA SER A 539 26.36 -7.78 -21.28
C SER A 539 26.41 -8.33 -19.86
N SER A 540 27.59 -8.76 -19.40
CA SER A 540 27.72 -9.34 -18.07
C SER A 540 27.50 -8.32 -16.96
N VAL A 541 26.71 -8.69 -15.95
CA VAL A 541 26.32 -7.79 -14.85
C VAL A 541 27.38 -7.76 -13.74
N ASP A 542 28.33 -8.71 -13.73
CA ASP A 542 29.35 -8.84 -12.69
C ASP A 542 30.21 -7.57 -12.50
N SER A 543 30.59 -6.90 -13.59
CA SER A 543 31.44 -5.70 -13.53
C SER A 543 30.71 -4.50 -12.92
N ILE A 544 29.45 -4.29 -13.28
CA ILE A 544 28.65 -3.18 -12.75
C ILE A 544 28.18 -3.48 -11.32
N SER A 545 27.82 -4.74 -11.03
CA SER A 545 27.42 -5.20 -9.69
C SER A 545 28.56 -5.11 -8.67
N THR A 546 29.80 -5.40 -9.08
CA THR A 546 30.99 -5.17 -8.22
C THR A 546 31.24 -3.70 -7.97
N LYS A 547 31.11 -2.83 -8.98
CA LYS A 547 31.22 -1.37 -8.81
C LYS A 547 30.13 -0.82 -7.89
N LEU A 548 28.86 -1.21 -8.07
CA LEU A 548 27.74 -0.78 -7.23
C LEU A 548 27.93 -1.17 -5.76
N ARG A 549 28.43 -2.39 -5.47
CA ARG A 549 28.75 -2.81 -4.10
C ARG A 549 29.88 -2.01 -3.46
N GLN A 550 30.82 -1.49 -4.26
CA GLN A 550 31.90 -0.62 -3.77
C GLN A 550 31.42 0.82 -3.55
N VAL A 551 30.51 1.29 -4.41
CA VAL A 551 30.04 2.68 -4.47
C VAL A 551 28.93 2.97 -3.47
N CYS A 552 27.93 2.08 -3.36
CA CYS A 552 26.73 2.30 -2.57
C CYS A 552 26.24 1.01 -1.86
N PRO A 553 27.00 0.47 -0.88
CA PRO A 553 26.66 -0.78 -0.22
C PRO A 553 25.38 -0.74 0.64
N SER A 554 24.93 0.43 1.10
CA SER A 554 23.66 0.56 1.84
C SER A 554 22.44 0.65 0.92
N ILE A 555 22.65 1.02 -0.35
CA ILE A 555 21.60 1.09 -1.38
C ILE A 555 21.52 -0.23 -2.15
N TYR A 556 22.67 -0.85 -2.46
CA TYR A 556 22.79 -2.09 -3.22
C TYR A 556 23.53 -3.17 -2.43
N HIS A 557 22.78 -4.13 -1.93
CA HIS A 557 23.27 -5.14 -1.00
C HIS A 557 23.90 -6.33 -1.72
N SER A 558 24.57 -7.20 -0.95
CA SER A 558 25.08 -8.47 -1.47
C SER A 558 23.96 -9.35 -2.03
N GLU A 559 22.78 -9.23 -1.45
CA GLU A 559 21.58 -9.97 -1.79
C GLU A 559 21.06 -9.57 -3.18
N ASP A 560 21.04 -8.26 -3.46
CA ASP A 560 20.64 -7.70 -4.74
C ASP A 560 21.60 -8.14 -5.86
N ALA A 561 22.90 -8.20 -5.56
CA ALA A 561 23.92 -8.69 -6.48
C ALA A 561 23.75 -10.16 -6.88
N ALA A 562 23.36 -11.01 -5.92
CA ALA A 562 23.06 -12.41 -6.22
C ALA A 562 21.79 -12.55 -7.05
N CYS A 563 20.76 -11.73 -6.78
CA CYS A 563 19.52 -11.69 -7.57
C CYS A 563 19.76 -11.21 -9.00
N ALA A 564 20.60 -10.20 -9.20
CA ALA A 564 20.98 -9.70 -10.52
C ALA A 564 21.76 -10.75 -11.33
N LYS A 565 22.71 -11.43 -10.68
CA LYS A 565 23.45 -12.54 -11.30
C LYS A 565 22.54 -13.71 -11.65
N ALA A 566 21.62 -14.08 -10.75
CA ALA A 566 20.64 -15.13 -11.05
C ALA A 566 19.73 -14.73 -12.21
N SER A 567 19.30 -13.47 -12.29
CA SER A 567 18.49 -12.94 -13.40
C SER A 567 19.25 -13.00 -14.73
N GLU A 568 20.56 -12.72 -14.74
CA GLU A 568 21.44 -12.91 -15.90
C GLU A 568 21.45 -14.37 -16.35
N MET A 569 21.67 -15.31 -15.42
CA MET A 569 21.67 -16.75 -15.71
C MET A 569 20.32 -17.24 -16.22
N ILE A 570 19.21 -16.74 -15.65
CA ILE A 570 17.86 -17.10 -16.07
C ILE A 570 17.56 -16.58 -17.48
N LYS A 571 17.95 -15.33 -17.80
CA LYS A 571 17.83 -14.78 -19.17
C LYS A 571 18.69 -15.54 -20.17
N LEU A 572 19.93 -15.89 -19.80
CA LEU A 572 20.79 -16.75 -20.63
C LEU A 572 20.08 -18.09 -20.92
N ALA A 573 19.51 -18.72 -19.90
CA ALA A 573 18.75 -19.96 -20.06
C ALA A 573 17.52 -19.84 -20.98
N GLN A 574 16.87 -18.66 -21.08
CA GLN A 574 15.77 -18.44 -22.05
C GLN A 574 16.25 -18.47 -23.51
N SER A 575 17.50 -18.07 -23.75
CA SER A 575 18.09 -18.03 -25.09
C SER A 575 18.82 -19.31 -25.51
N THR A 576 19.07 -20.22 -24.56
CA THR A 576 19.79 -21.49 -24.79
C THR A 576 18.88 -22.54 -25.45
N ILE A 577 19.31 -23.07 -26.60
CA ILE A 577 18.56 -24.08 -27.38
C ILE A 577 18.70 -25.48 -26.77
N ASN A 578 19.86 -25.79 -26.16
CA ASN A 578 20.14 -27.11 -25.58
C ASN A 578 19.46 -27.26 -24.22
N GLU A 579 18.52 -28.20 -24.10
CA GLU A 579 17.75 -28.46 -22.88
C GLU A 579 18.60 -28.88 -21.68
N ASP A 580 19.67 -29.65 -21.87
CA ASP A 580 20.52 -30.11 -20.76
C ASP A 580 21.37 -28.95 -20.21
N GLU A 581 21.92 -28.13 -21.11
CA GLU A 581 22.67 -26.93 -20.76
C GLU A 581 21.76 -25.89 -20.10
N ARG A 582 20.54 -25.71 -20.63
CA ARG A 582 19.49 -24.86 -20.04
C ARG A 582 19.19 -25.27 -18.60
N LYS A 583 18.97 -26.57 -18.34
CA LYS A 583 18.74 -27.11 -16.99
C LYS A 583 19.94 -26.88 -16.06
N GLN A 584 21.17 -27.04 -16.54
CA GLN A 584 22.37 -26.79 -15.75
C GLN A 584 22.50 -25.30 -15.36
N ILE A 585 22.24 -24.37 -16.28
CA ILE A 585 22.27 -22.93 -16.00
C ILE A 585 21.19 -22.57 -14.96
N LEU A 586 19.97 -23.09 -15.12
CA LEU A 586 18.88 -22.88 -14.16
C LEU A 586 19.22 -23.44 -12.77
N TYR A 587 19.80 -24.63 -12.68
CA TYR A 587 20.24 -25.21 -11.41
C TYR A 587 21.33 -24.37 -10.72
N GLN A 588 22.29 -23.85 -11.49
CA GLN A 588 23.31 -22.95 -10.93
C GLN A 588 22.71 -21.62 -10.46
N SER A 589 21.74 -21.05 -11.20
CA SER A 589 21.04 -19.82 -10.78
C SER A 589 20.33 -20.01 -9.44
N LEU A 590 19.71 -21.17 -9.26
CA LEU A 590 19.01 -21.54 -8.04
C LEU A 590 19.97 -21.72 -6.86
N LYS A 591 21.15 -22.31 -7.09
CA LYS A 591 22.19 -22.44 -6.06
C LYS A 591 22.62 -21.07 -5.53
N VAL A 592 22.84 -20.10 -6.42
CA VAL A 592 23.21 -18.72 -6.05
C VAL A 592 22.11 -18.06 -5.21
N LEU A 593 20.85 -18.22 -5.60
CA LEU A 593 19.72 -17.66 -4.85
C LEU A 593 19.52 -18.32 -3.47
N LYS A 594 19.73 -19.63 -3.37
CA LYS A 594 19.64 -20.36 -2.09
C LYS A 594 20.67 -19.88 -1.07
N GLU A 595 21.87 -19.48 -1.48
CA GLU A 595 22.89 -18.96 -0.55
C GLU A 595 22.44 -17.67 0.15
N VAL A 596 21.58 -16.89 -0.50
CA VAL A 596 21.20 -15.53 -0.10
C VAL A 596 19.81 -15.45 0.55
N ALA A 597 18.96 -16.46 0.37
CA ALA A 597 17.68 -16.55 1.07
C ALA A 597 17.83 -16.43 2.60
N PRO A 598 16.88 -15.78 3.30
CA PRO A 598 15.54 -15.39 2.81
C PRO A 598 15.38 -13.93 2.36
N LYS A 599 16.43 -13.10 2.42
CA LYS A 599 16.37 -11.65 2.13
C LYS A 599 16.43 -11.35 0.63
N ILE A 600 15.51 -11.94 -0.15
CA ILE A 600 15.43 -11.76 -1.60
C ILE A 600 14.04 -11.28 -2.01
N ASN A 601 13.94 -10.61 -3.16
CA ASN A 601 12.65 -10.32 -3.78
C ASN A 601 12.10 -11.60 -4.43
N LEU A 602 11.39 -12.40 -3.63
CA LEU A 602 10.86 -13.70 -4.04
C LEU A 602 9.88 -13.58 -5.21
N THR A 603 9.02 -12.55 -5.22
CA THR A 603 8.02 -12.32 -6.27
C THR A 603 8.66 -12.20 -7.65
N SER A 604 9.71 -11.37 -7.77
CA SER A 604 10.42 -11.20 -9.04
C SER A 604 11.11 -12.50 -9.50
N VAL A 605 11.73 -13.24 -8.57
CA VAL A 605 12.42 -14.50 -8.87
C VAL A 605 11.45 -15.58 -9.32
N CYS A 606 10.34 -15.76 -8.60
CA CYS A 606 9.30 -16.74 -8.95
C CYS A 606 8.68 -16.41 -10.32
N LEU A 607 8.41 -15.14 -10.61
CA LEU A 607 7.93 -14.72 -11.94
C LEU A 607 8.92 -15.05 -13.06
N GLN A 608 10.22 -14.78 -12.85
CA GLN A 608 11.25 -15.11 -13.84
C GLN A 608 11.35 -16.63 -14.08
N TYR A 609 11.34 -17.45 -13.04
CA TYR A 609 11.33 -18.91 -13.20
C TYR A 609 10.06 -19.43 -13.86
N THR A 610 8.91 -18.81 -13.55
CA THR A 610 7.63 -19.16 -14.18
C THR A 610 7.68 -18.89 -15.68
N ASN A 611 8.22 -17.74 -16.10
CA ASN A 611 8.41 -17.39 -17.50
C ASN A 611 9.42 -18.30 -18.23
N CYS A 612 10.36 -18.91 -17.51
CA CYS A 612 11.30 -19.90 -18.04
C CYS A 612 10.79 -21.35 -18.00
N ALA A 613 9.53 -21.57 -17.63
CA ALA A 613 8.94 -22.89 -17.44
C ALA A 613 9.74 -23.79 -16.45
N TYR A 614 10.34 -23.20 -15.41
CA TYR A 614 11.13 -23.92 -14.41
C TYR A 614 10.39 -23.98 -13.06
N MET A 615 9.39 -24.86 -12.96
CA MET A 615 8.52 -24.98 -11.77
C MET A 615 9.25 -25.50 -10.55
N GLU A 616 10.20 -26.43 -10.74
CA GLU A 616 11.08 -26.92 -9.69
C GLU A 616 11.81 -25.76 -8.98
N GLY A 617 12.19 -24.72 -9.73
CA GLY A 617 12.85 -23.55 -9.16
C GLY A 617 11.94 -22.72 -8.27
N VAL A 618 10.68 -22.51 -8.68
CA VAL A 618 9.67 -21.80 -7.88
C VAL A 618 9.41 -22.55 -6.57
N TYR A 619 9.17 -23.87 -6.66
CA TYR A 619 8.94 -24.73 -5.51
C TYR A 619 10.12 -24.74 -4.53
N GLN A 620 11.34 -25.01 -5.02
CA GLN A 620 12.51 -25.09 -4.15
C GLN A 620 12.87 -23.75 -3.51
N MET A 621 12.67 -22.63 -4.21
CA MET A 621 12.96 -21.30 -3.65
C MET A 621 11.99 -20.94 -2.52
N CYS A 622 10.68 -21.18 -2.73
CA CYS A 622 9.67 -20.96 -1.68
C CYS A 622 9.93 -21.86 -0.45
N THR A 623 10.29 -23.12 -0.68
CA THR A 623 10.62 -24.07 0.39
C THR A 623 11.86 -23.66 1.17
N GLU A 624 12.94 -23.25 0.48
CA GLU A 624 14.17 -22.80 1.13
C GLU A 624 13.96 -21.50 1.94
N CYS A 625 13.22 -20.53 1.39
CA CYS A 625 12.86 -19.31 2.10
C CYS A 625 12.04 -19.62 3.37
N ALA A 626 11.04 -20.51 3.26
CA ALA A 626 10.21 -20.89 4.40
C ALA A 626 11.02 -21.59 5.50
N ASN A 627 11.90 -22.52 5.14
CA ASN A 627 12.76 -23.24 6.09
C ASN A 627 13.76 -22.31 6.80
N LYS A 628 14.28 -21.29 6.11
CA LYS A 628 15.23 -20.34 6.71
C LYS A 628 14.55 -19.27 7.57
N ILE A 629 13.32 -18.87 7.24
CA ILE A 629 12.54 -17.94 8.08
C ILE A 629 12.03 -18.63 9.35
N ASP A 630 11.63 -19.90 9.25
CA ASP A 630 11.15 -20.70 10.38
C ASP A 630 11.94 -22.00 10.60
N PRO A 631 13.22 -21.93 11.01
CA PRO A 631 14.07 -23.11 11.18
C PRO A 631 13.63 -24.02 12.34
N LYS A 632 12.78 -23.53 13.23
CA LYS A 632 12.25 -24.29 14.38
C LYS A 632 10.83 -24.83 14.13
N ASN A 633 10.27 -24.59 12.95
CA ASN A 633 8.91 -24.96 12.56
C ASN A 633 7.83 -24.51 13.57
N LEU A 634 7.97 -23.29 14.09
CA LEU A 634 7.00 -22.68 15.02
C LEU A 634 5.65 -22.46 14.34
N GLY A 635 5.66 -22.11 13.05
CA GLY A 635 4.45 -21.91 12.24
C GLY A 635 3.70 -23.22 11.98
N GLY A 636 4.43 -24.32 11.72
CA GLY A 636 3.81 -25.64 11.60
C GLY A 636 3.19 -26.11 12.92
N HIS A 637 3.88 -25.91 14.05
CA HIS A 637 3.33 -26.25 15.37
C HIS A 637 2.08 -25.41 15.72
N TYR A 638 2.04 -24.14 15.30
CA TYR A 638 0.84 -23.30 15.43
C TYR A 638 -0.34 -23.84 14.61
N PHE A 639 -0.06 -24.27 13.37
CA PHE A 639 -1.06 -24.83 12.45
C PHE A 639 -1.67 -26.14 12.98
N VAL A 640 -0.85 -27.07 13.46
CA VAL A 640 -1.31 -28.38 13.99
C VAL A 640 -2.19 -28.23 15.24
N ASN A 641 -1.99 -27.16 16.03
CA ASN A 641 -2.82 -26.88 17.21
C ASN A 641 -4.10 -26.09 16.91
N ASN A 642 -4.64 -26.24 15.69
CA ASN A 642 -5.89 -25.59 15.23
C ASN A 642 -5.93 -24.07 15.42
N MET A 643 -4.77 -23.39 15.40
CA MET A 643 -4.68 -21.94 15.57
C MET A 643 -5.27 -21.44 16.93
N VAL A 644 -5.29 -22.30 17.96
CA VAL A 644 -5.87 -22.01 19.29
C VAL A 644 -4.91 -21.17 20.17
N LEU A 645 -3.62 -21.10 19.81
CA LEU A 645 -2.60 -20.32 20.52
C LEU A 645 -2.75 -18.80 20.26
N ASP A 646 -2.27 -17.97 21.19
CA ASP A 646 -2.31 -16.49 21.12
C ASP A 646 -1.91 -15.95 19.74
N ARG A 647 -2.76 -15.10 19.15
CA ARG A 647 -2.52 -14.43 17.86
C ARG A 647 -1.31 -13.48 17.89
N ASP A 648 -0.86 -13.08 19.07
CA ASP A 648 0.34 -12.23 19.24
C ASP A 648 1.62 -13.06 19.54
N GLY A 649 1.52 -14.39 19.50
CA GLY A 649 2.65 -15.29 19.77
C GLY A 649 3.62 -15.43 18.59
N PRO A 650 4.89 -15.78 18.84
CA PRO A 650 5.90 -16.00 17.79
C PRO A 650 5.52 -17.10 16.79
N GLY A 651 4.64 -18.04 17.17
CA GLY A 651 4.12 -19.07 16.27
C GLY A 651 3.17 -18.53 15.18
N TYR A 652 2.30 -17.57 15.53
CA TYR A 652 1.42 -16.92 14.55
C TYR A 652 2.22 -16.06 13.56
N GLY A 653 3.22 -15.31 14.05
CA GLY A 653 4.13 -14.54 13.20
C GLY A 653 4.88 -15.41 12.19
N ALA A 654 5.42 -16.56 12.62
CA ALA A 654 6.07 -17.52 11.73
C ALA A 654 5.09 -18.12 10.70
N TYR A 655 3.87 -18.46 11.11
CA TYR A 655 2.82 -18.95 10.21
C TYR A 655 2.47 -17.94 9.10
N MET A 656 2.30 -16.65 9.46
CA MET A 656 1.99 -15.60 8.49
C MET A 656 3.12 -15.36 7.48
N LEU A 657 4.38 -15.36 7.94
CA LEU A 657 5.52 -15.23 7.03
C LEU A 657 5.64 -16.40 6.05
N ARG A 658 5.35 -17.64 6.50
CA ARG A 658 5.32 -18.81 5.60
C ARG A 658 4.18 -18.72 4.60
N LEU A 659 2.99 -18.28 5.02
CA LEU A 659 1.87 -18.03 4.09
C LEU A 659 2.24 -16.99 3.04
N ASP A 660 2.88 -15.89 3.43
CA ASP A 660 3.31 -14.84 2.49
C ASP A 660 4.30 -15.37 1.45
N ILE A 661 5.22 -16.27 1.84
CA ILE A 661 6.10 -16.98 0.90
C ILE A 661 5.29 -17.86 -0.06
N TYR A 662 4.38 -18.69 0.46
CA TYR A 662 3.63 -19.63 -0.36
C TYR A 662 2.57 -18.98 -1.25
N LYS A 663 2.16 -17.73 -0.98
CA LYS A 663 1.34 -16.93 -1.91
C LYS A 663 2.00 -16.75 -3.27
N GLU A 664 3.32 -16.78 -3.36
CA GLU A 664 4.05 -16.72 -4.62
C GLU A 664 3.78 -17.96 -5.49
N ILE A 665 3.58 -19.14 -4.87
CA ILE A 665 3.18 -20.36 -5.58
C ILE A 665 1.80 -20.18 -6.21
N SER A 666 0.82 -19.66 -5.45
CA SER A 666 -0.51 -19.38 -6.00
C SER A 666 -0.46 -18.31 -7.09
N SER A 667 0.43 -17.32 -6.99
CA SER A 667 0.61 -16.28 -8.00
C SER A 667 1.18 -16.85 -9.30
N SER A 668 2.18 -17.74 -9.22
CA SER A 668 2.69 -18.50 -10.37
C SER A 668 1.61 -19.38 -11.00
N LEU A 669 0.81 -20.08 -10.20
CA LEU A 669 -0.32 -20.89 -10.68
C LEU A 669 -1.40 -20.02 -11.37
N ASP A 670 -1.73 -18.86 -10.80
CA ASP A 670 -2.67 -17.90 -11.39
C ASP A 670 -2.18 -17.38 -12.75
N TYR A 671 -0.88 -17.06 -12.86
CA TYR A 671 -0.29 -16.64 -14.11
C TYR A 671 -0.43 -17.73 -15.19
N LEU A 672 -0.06 -18.97 -14.89
CA LEU A 672 -0.19 -20.10 -15.82
C LEU A 672 -1.65 -20.40 -16.18
N TYR A 673 -2.55 -20.37 -15.19
CA TYR A 673 -3.99 -20.59 -15.41
C TYR A 673 -4.60 -19.51 -16.30
N SER A 674 -4.14 -18.25 -16.16
CA SER A 674 -4.58 -17.16 -17.02
C SER A 674 -4.20 -17.37 -18.49
N ILE A 675 -3.05 -17.99 -18.76
CA ILE A 675 -2.60 -18.34 -20.13
C ILE A 675 -3.47 -19.48 -20.68
N MET A 676 -3.76 -20.50 -19.86
CA MET A 676 -4.62 -21.62 -20.22
C MET A 676 -6.03 -21.16 -20.64
N VAL A 677 -6.64 -20.25 -19.87
CA VAL A 677 -8.03 -19.81 -20.09
C VAL A 677 -8.17 -18.79 -21.24
N LYS A 678 -7.13 -17.97 -21.51
CA LYS A 678 -7.21 -16.88 -22.52
C LYS A 678 -7.15 -17.35 -23.98
N ASN A 679 -6.84 -18.62 -24.28
CA ASN A 679 -6.75 -19.12 -25.67
C ASN A 679 -7.52 -20.45 -25.95
N PRO A 680 -8.87 -20.49 -25.94
CA PRO A 680 -9.57 -21.71 -26.34
C PRO A 680 -10.05 -21.76 -27.81
N SER A 681 -9.89 -20.74 -28.67
CA SER A 681 -10.40 -20.83 -30.05
C SER A 681 -9.97 -19.71 -31.03
N LEU A 682 -8.87 -19.93 -31.76
CA LEU A 682 -8.69 -19.42 -33.13
C LEU A 682 -7.89 -20.46 -33.94
N ASN A 683 -8.53 -21.56 -34.32
CA ASN A 683 -8.06 -22.40 -35.41
C ASN A 683 -8.28 -21.66 -36.72
N ILE A 684 -7.32 -20.84 -37.13
CA ILE A 684 -7.26 -20.32 -38.50
C ILE A 684 -6.79 -21.47 -39.40
N PRO A 685 -7.50 -21.79 -40.51
CA PRO A 685 -7.08 -22.83 -41.42
C PRO A 685 -5.71 -22.48 -42.02
N THR A 686 -4.83 -23.46 -42.03
CA THR A 686 -3.54 -23.51 -42.73
C THR A 686 -3.57 -22.77 -44.07
N ARG A 687 -2.90 -21.61 -44.14
CA ARG A 687 -2.37 -21.09 -45.41
C ARG A 687 -1.04 -21.80 -45.67
N PRO A 688 -0.91 -22.61 -46.73
CA PRO A 688 0.37 -23.18 -47.11
C PRO A 688 1.24 -22.07 -47.71
N ASN A 689 2.54 -22.14 -47.46
CA ASN A 689 3.63 -21.30 -48.00
C ASN A 689 4.08 -20.15 -47.09
N LEU A 690 4.73 -20.48 -45.98
CA LEU A 690 5.88 -19.72 -45.46
C LEU A 690 6.92 -20.71 -44.91
N ILE A 691 8.18 -20.38 -45.16
CA ILE A 691 9.38 -21.21 -45.01
C ILE A 691 9.62 -21.53 -43.51
N PRO A 692 9.99 -22.77 -43.12
CA PRO A 692 10.28 -23.10 -41.73
C PRO A 692 11.63 -22.51 -41.32
N GLY A 693 11.63 -21.62 -40.32
CA GLY A 693 12.84 -21.16 -39.66
C GLY A 693 12.98 -19.64 -39.60
N ILE A 694 12.19 -19.01 -38.73
CA ILE A 694 12.57 -17.87 -37.88
C ILE A 694 11.66 -17.98 -36.66
N LEU A 695 12.28 -18.00 -35.48
CA LEU A 695 11.70 -18.22 -34.16
C LEU A 695 10.59 -17.20 -33.87
N GLU A 696 9.32 -17.65 -33.85
CA GLU A 696 8.26 -16.93 -33.16
C GLU A 696 8.47 -17.14 -31.65
N ASN A 697 8.49 -16.03 -30.92
CA ASN A 697 8.73 -15.95 -29.48
C ASN A 697 7.95 -17.00 -28.68
N THR A 698 8.63 -17.57 -27.68
CA THR A 698 8.20 -18.54 -26.66
C THR A 698 6.96 -18.11 -25.87
N ALA A 699 5.80 -18.06 -26.51
CA ALA A 699 4.52 -18.04 -25.83
C ALA A 699 4.19 -19.49 -25.44
N LEU A 700 4.11 -19.77 -24.12
CA LEU A 700 3.67 -21.05 -23.58
C LEU A 700 2.33 -21.45 -24.21
N THR A 701 2.25 -22.65 -24.79
CA THR A 701 0.97 -23.16 -25.31
C THR A 701 0.03 -23.52 -24.15
N PRO A 702 -1.30 -23.51 -24.36
CA PRO A 702 -2.25 -23.91 -23.32
C PRO A 702 -1.97 -25.32 -22.77
N GLU A 703 -1.57 -26.25 -23.64
CA GLU A 703 -1.22 -27.63 -23.26
C GLU A 703 0.07 -27.68 -22.42
N GLN A 704 1.09 -26.91 -22.77
CA GLN A 704 2.30 -26.76 -21.95
C GLN A 704 1.98 -26.14 -20.59
N SER A 705 1.12 -25.11 -20.55
CA SER A 705 0.71 -24.48 -19.29
C SER A 705 -0.04 -25.45 -18.37
N SER A 706 -0.91 -26.30 -18.91
CA SER A 706 -1.62 -27.34 -18.15
C SER A 706 -0.65 -28.36 -17.54
N ASN A 707 0.38 -28.78 -18.31
CA ASN A 707 1.39 -29.71 -17.83
C ASN A 707 2.25 -29.09 -16.71
N LEU A 708 2.63 -27.82 -16.83
CA LEU A 708 3.39 -27.10 -15.80
C LEU A 708 2.58 -26.88 -14.52
N ILE A 709 1.28 -26.62 -14.63
CA ILE A 709 0.38 -26.55 -13.47
C ILE A 709 0.35 -27.90 -12.73
N ALA A 710 0.16 -28.99 -13.47
CA ALA A 710 0.16 -30.33 -12.88
C ALA A 710 1.52 -30.69 -12.25
N GLU A 711 2.63 -30.30 -12.87
CA GLU A 711 3.98 -30.47 -12.34
C GLU A 711 4.17 -29.71 -11.02
N LEU A 712 3.84 -28.42 -10.98
CA LEU A 712 4.00 -27.58 -9.77
C LEU A 712 3.11 -28.09 -8.63
N ILE A 713 1.85 -28.44 -8.90
CA ILE A 713 0.95 -29.01 -7.89
C ILE A 713 1.51 -30.32 -7.34
N LYS A 714 2.01 -31.20 -8.21
CA LYS A 714 2.61 -32.47 -7.78
C LYS A 714 3.84 -32.26 -6.90
N LEU A 715 4.70 -31.30 -7.24
CA LEU A 715 5.87 -30.95 -6.43
C LEU A 715 5.45 -30.42 -5.05
N CYS A 716 4.47 -29.51 -5.01
CA CYS A 716 3.97 -28.96 -3.76
C CYS A 716 3.32 -30.02 -2.86
N ILE A 717 2.50 -30.91 -3.41
CA ILE A 717 1.80 -31.96 -2.63
C ILE A 717 2.76 -33.07 -2.16
N SER A 718 3.90 -33.25 -2.85
CA SER A 718 4.93 -34.21 -2.42
C SER A 718 5.75 -33.75 -1.21
N CYS A 719 5.55 -32.53 -0.73
CA CYS A 719 6.26 -31.96 0.41
C CYS A 719 5.61 -32.37 1.74
N ASP A 720 6.37 -32.35 2.83
CA ASP A 720 5.84 -32.64 4.17
C ASP A 720 5.17 -31.42 4.84
N ASP A 721 5.14 -30.26 4.18
CA ASP A 721 4.61 -29.03 4.77
C ASP A 721 3.11 -28.82 4.53
N GLU A 722 2.32 -29.07 5.58
CA GLU A 722 0.85 -28.93 5.55
C GLU A 722 0.37 -27.48 5.26
N ILE A 723 1.18 -26.46 5.57
CA ILE A 723 0.85 -25.05 5.29
C ILE A 723 0.87 -24.78 3.78
N MET A 724 1.88 -25.27 3.06
CA MET A 724 1.93 -25.16 1.61
C MET A 724 0.78 -25.90 0.93
N HIS A 725 0.42 -27.10 1.42
CA HIS A 725 -0.75 -27.85 0.94
C HIS A 725 -2.04 -27.03 1.04
N THR A 726 -2.21 -26.34 2.17
CA THR A 726 -3.37 -25.45 2.41
C THR A 726 -3.50 -24.37 1.34
N VAL A 727 -2.39 -23.74 0.93
CA VAL A 727 -2.38 -22.70 -0.11
C VAL A 727 -2.76 -23.28 -1.48
N VAL A 728 -2.20 -24.43 -1.85
CA VAL A 728 -2.49 -25.08 -3.13
C VAL A 728 -3.94 -25.59 -3.18
N TYR A 729 -4.43 -26.26 -2.13
CA TYR A 729 -5.81 -26.75 -2.07
C TYR A 729 -6.82 -25.60 -2.14
N ARG A 730 -6.56 -24.51 -1.41
CA ARG A 730 -7.40 -23.31 -1.49
C ARG A 730 -7.46 -22.75 -2.92
N TRP A 731 -6.29 -22.63 -3.57
CA TRP A 731 -6.24 -22.17 -4.96
C TRP A 731 -7.01 -23.09 -5.91
N MET A 732 -6.87 -24.42 -5.81
CA MET A 732 -7.59 -25.37 -6.66
C MET A 732 -9.11 -25.31 -6.46
N ILE A 733 -9.56 -25.17 -5.21
CA ILE A 733 -10.98 -25.04 -4.85
C ILE A 733 -11.55 -23.73 -5.42
N ASP A 734 -10.83 -22.62 -5.28
CA ASP A 734 -11.21 -21.30 -5.80
C ASP A 734 -11.33 -21.32 -7.34
N LYS A 735 -10.49 -22.09 -8.05
CA LYS A 735 -10.57 -22.30 -9.52
C LYS A 735 -11.54 -23.41 -9.96
N LYS A 736 -12.27 -24.03 -9.03
CA LYS A 736 -13.23 -25.13 -9.26
C LYS A 736 -12.63 -26.41 -9.85
N LEU A 737 -11.36 -26.69 -9.59
CA LEU A 737 -10.64 -27.89 -10.06
C LEU A 737 -10.86 -29.11 -9.15
N ILE A 738 -12.14 -29.39 -8.80
CA ILE A 738 -12.51 -30.36 -7.76
C ILE A 738 -11.99 -31.77 -8.08
N ARG A 739 -12.11 -32.21 -9.33
CA ARG A 739 -11.70 -33.55 -9.76
C ARG A 739 -10.20 -33.76 -9.53
N GLU A 740 -9.40 -32.79 -9.95
CA GLU A 740 -7.95 -32.81 -9.80
C GLU A 740 -7.54 -32.72 -8.33
N THR A 741 -8.25 -31.94 -7.51
CA THR A 741 -8.01 -31.86 -6.06
C THR A 741 -8.22 -33.22 -5.39
N ILE A 742 -9.26 -33.96 -5.78
CA ILE A 742 -9.55 -35.29 -5.21
C ILE A 742 -8.56 -36.33 -5.74
N GLU A 743 -8.26 -36.33 -7.04
CA GLU A 743 -7.31 -37.28 -7.65
C GLU A 743 -5.87 -37.10 -7.15
N MET A 744 -5.43 -35.86 -6.92
CA MET A 744 -4.08 -35.53 -6.42
C MET A 744 -4.00 -35.35 -4.91
N GLY A 745 -5.13 -35.43 -4.19
CA GLY A 745 -5.20 -35.18 -2.75
C GLY A 745 -4.47 -36.24 -1.92
N HIS A 746 -3.54 -35.79 -1.07
CA HIS A 746 -2.88 -36.65 -0.07
C HIS A 746 -3.72 -36.70 1.23
N HIS A 747 -3.29 -37.44 2.26
CA HIS A 747 -3.98 -37.52 3.56
C HIS A 747 -4.17 -36.14 4.25
N SER A 748 -3.34 -35.16 3.89
CA SER A 748 -3.47 -33.76 4.34
C SER A 748 -4.73 -33.06 3.84
N LEU A 749 -5.32 -33.51 2.71
CA LEU A 749 -6.54 -32.91 2.15
C LEU A 749 -7.75 -33.11 3.07
N GLU A 750 -7.91 -34.29 3.66
CA GLU A 750 -9.00 -34.57 4.60
C GLU A 750 -8.93 -33.64 5.81
N LYS A 751 -7.74 -33.52 6.43
CA LYS A 751 -7.52 -32.60 7.57
C LYS A 751 -7.83 -31.16 7.21
N PHE A 752 -7.38 -30.71 6.02
CA PHE A 752 -7.64 -29.35 5.54
C PHE A 752 -9.14 -29.09 5.34
N LEU A 753 -9.85 -29.99 4.66
CA LEU A 753 -11.29 -29.85 4.41
C LEU A 753 -12.10 -29.88 5.71
N LEU A 754 -11.72 -30.75 6.67
CA LEU A 754 -12.34 -30.78 8.00
C LEU A 754 -12.11 -29.48 8.76
N ALA A 755 -10.87 -28.99 8.82
CA ALA A 755 -10.55 -27.73 9.50
C ALA A 755 -11.30 -26.53 8.90
N GLN A 756 -11.37 -26.43 7.58
CA GLN A 756 -12.12 -25.36 6.89
C GLN A 756 -13.64 -25.50 7.07
N SER A 757 -14.16 -26.74 7.13
CA SER A 757 -15.58 -26.99 7.36
C SER A 757 -16.05 -26.60 8.78
N GLN A 758 -15.13 -26.59 9.75
CA GLN A 758 -15.38 -26.23 11.15
C GLN A 758 -15.19 -24.72 11.40
N SER A 759 -14.29 -24.06 10.65
CA SER A 759 -14.03 -22.62 10.82
C SER A 759 -15.07 -21.72 10.17
N ASP A 760 -15.57 -22.09 8.97
CA ASP A 760 -16.57 -21.31 8.23
C ASP A 760 -17.87 -22.10 8.07
N ASP A 761 -18.80 -21.89 8.99
CA ASP A 761 -20.07 -22.63 9.01
C ASP A 761 -20.91 -22.45 7.74
N ASN A 762 -20.76 -21.32 7.04
CA ASN A 762 -21.52 -20.94 5.85
C ASN A 762 -20.93 -21.47 4.52
N ASN A 763 -19.79 -22.17 4.53
CA ASN A 763 -19.09 -22.54 3.30
C ASN A 763 -19.55 -23.91 2.75
N ASN A 764 -20.81 -23.99 2.31
CA ASN A 764 -21.41 -25.23 1.78
C ASN A 764 -20.64 -25.85 0.62
N TYR A 765 -19.93 -25.02 -0.15
CA TYR A 765 -19.10 -25.48 -1.25
C TYR A 765 -17.95 -26.39 -0.78
N ILE A 766 -17.29 -26.04 0.34
CA ILE A 766 -16.22 -26.87 0.93
C ILE A 766 -16.79 -28.19 1.45
N LYS A 767 -18.00 -28.16 2.03
CA LYS A 767 -18.67 -29.37 2.53
C LYS A 767 -19.14 -30.29 1.38
N ASP A 768 -19.57 -29.76 0.24
CA ASP A 768 -19.84 -30.56 -0.97
C ASP A 768 -18.54 -31.17 -1.51
N VAL A 769 -17.42 -30.44 -1.51
CA VAL A 769 -16.11 -30.99 -1.90
C VAL A 769 -15.66 -32.10 -0.94
N LEU A 770 -15.82 -31.91 0.38
CA LEU A 770 -15.56 -32.95 1.39
C LEU A 770 -16.43 -34.19 1.17
N CYS A 771 -17.70 -34.00 0.84
CA CYS A 771 -18.58 -35.11 0.51
C CYS A 771 -18.08 -35.87 -0.74
N ARG A 772 -17.72 -35.17 -1.82
CA ARG A 772 -17.18 -35.81 -3.04
C ARG A 772 -15.88 -36.54 -2.79
N TYR A 773 -15.03 -36.02 -1.89
CA TYR A 773 -13.82 -36.70 -1.44
C TYR A 773 -14.16 -38.01 -0.71
N TYR A 774 -15.12 -38.00 0.20
CA TYR A 774 -15.58 -39.21 0.88
C TYR A 774 -16.26 -40.21 -0.06
N GLU A 775 -17.05 -39.75 -1.03
CA GLU A 775 -17.64 -40.58 -2.09
C GLU A 775 -16.55 -41.28 -2.92
N TYR A 776 -15.48 -40.56 -3.30
CA TYR A 776 -14.36 -41.11 -4.07
C TYR A 776 -13.56 -42.15 -3.29
N ASN A 777 -13.32 -41.91 -2.00
CA ASN A 777 -12.57 -42.83 -1.13
C ASN A 777 -13.39 -44.01 -0.60
N GLY A 778 -14.71 -44.07 -0.88
CA GLY A 778 -15.60 -45.14 -0.43
C GLY A 778 -16.10 -44.99 1.02
N ASN A 779 -15.93 -43.83 1.64
CA ASN A 779 -16.40 -43.49 2.99
C ASN A 779 -17.84 -42.94 2.94
N TYR A 780 -18.78 -43.81 2.53
CA TYR A 780 -20.17 -43.40 2.26
C TYR A 780 -20.97 -42.95 3.49
N ASN A 781 -20.59 -43.37 4.70
CA ASN A 781 -21.33 -43.01 5.92
C ASN A 781 -21.05 -41.56 6.31
N GLU A 782 -19.77 -41.17 6.29
CA GLU A 782 -19.29 -39.83 6.54
C GLU A 782 -19.81 -38.87 5.46
N ALA A 783 -19.84 -39.30 4.19
CA ALA A 783 -20.47 -38.56 3.10
C ALA A 783 -21.98 -38.32 3.34
N ALA A 784 -22.72 -39.36 3.75
CA ALA A 784 -24.14 -39.27 4.02
C ALA A 784 -24.46 -38.36 5.21
N GLU A 785 -23.63 -38.39 6.26
CA GLU A 785 -23.78 -37.52 7.43
C GLU A 785 -23.55 -36.05 7.07
N VAL A 786 -22.51 -35.74 6.30
CA VAL A 786 -22.25 -34.38 5.81
C VAL A 786 -23.41 -33.88 4.94
N LEU A 787 -23.91 -34.69 3.99
CA LEU A 787 -25.06 -34.34 3.15
C LEU A 787 -26.36 -34.14 3.96
N ALA A 788 -26.63 -35.01 4.93
CA ALA A 788 -27.79 -34.87 5.82
C ALA A 788 -27.68 -33.58 6.66
N SER A 789 -26.48 -33.26 7.16
CA SER A 789 -26.25 -32.02 7.90
C SER A 789 -26.44 -30.77 7.03
N LEU A 790 -26.03 -30.81 5.76
CA LEU A 790 -26.24 -29.72 4.79
C LEU A 790 -27.72 -29.48 4.50
N SER A 791 -28.52 -30.55 4.42
CA SER A 791 -29.96 -30.45 4.15
C SER A 791 -30.77 -29.85 5.31
N LYS A 792 -30.33 -30.02 6.57
CA LYS A 792 -31.03 -29.54 7.78
C LYS A 792 -30.80 -28.06 8.10
N ARG A 793 -29.76 -27.44 7.54
CA ARG A 793 -29.34 -26.07 7.93
C ARG A 793 -30.24 -24.98 7.34
N PRO A 794 -30.62 -23.96 8.14
CA PRO A 794 -31.39 -22.83 7.67
C PRO A 794 -30.48 -21.79 6.99
N GLU A 795 -30.47 -21.71 5.66
CA GLU A 795 -29.63 -20.76 4.92
C GLU A 795 -30.34 -20.17 3.69
N SER A 796 -30.19 -18.86 3.51
CA SER A 796 -30.67 -18.10 2.36
C SER A 796 -29.75 -18.35 1.15
N GLY A 797 -30.07 -19.33 0.31
CA GLY A 797 -29.33 -19.60 -0.93
C GLY A 797 -29.47 -21.02 -1.48
N LEU A 798 -29.80 -22.00 -0.64
CA LEU A 798 -30.13 -23.36 -1.06
C LEU A 798 -31.62 -23.45 -1.37
N THR A 799 -31.98 -23.93 -2.56
CA THR A 799 -33.38 -24.20 -2.87
C THR A 799 -33.83 -25.50 -2.19
N LEU A 800 -35.14 -25.66 -1.98
CA LEU A 800 -35.68 -26.93 -1.49
C LEU A 800 -35.36 -28.10 -2.43
N SER A 801 -35.23 -27.83 -3.74
CA SER A 801 -34.80 -28.82 -4.74
C SER A 801 -33.35 -29.28 -4.51
N ASP A 802 -32.44 -28.38 -4.14
CA ASP A 802 -31.05 -28.73 -3.84
C ASP A 802 -30.95 -29.57 -2.56
N ARG A 803 -31.78 -29.27 -1.54
CA ARG A 803 -31.87 -30.08 -0.31
C ARG A 803 -32.40 -31.49 -0.59
N LEU A 804 -33.41 -31.62 -1.44
CA LEU A 804 -33.90 -32.93 -1.90
C LEU A 804 -32.83 -33.70 -2.68
N MET A 805 -32.05 -33.02 -3.52
CA MET A 805 -30.92 -33.63 -4.21
C MET A 805 -29.85 -34.13 -3.23
N TYR A 806 -29.52 -33.36 -2.19
CA TYR A 806 -28.59 -33.79 -1.14
C TYR A 806 -29.10 -34.98 -0.33
N LEU A 807 -30.37 -34.97 0.08
CA LEU A 807 -31.01 -36.10 0.78
C LEU A 807 -31.05 -37.35 -0.11
N GLY A 808 -31.38 -37.19 -1.40
CA GLY A 808 -31.35 -38.28 -2.38
C GLY A 808 -29.95 -38.87 -2.57
N ARG A 809 -28.91 -38.03 -2.63
CA ARG A 809 -27.50 -38.46 -2.66
C ARG A 809 -27.07 -39.15 -1.37
N ALA A 810 -27.49 -38.63 -0.21
CA ALA A 810 -27.21 -39.25 1.09
C ALA A 810 -27.83 -40.65 1.17
N MET A 811 -29.08 -40.80 0.72
CA MET A 811 -29.77 -42.08 0.66
C MET A 811 -29.08 -43.07 -0.30
N ALA A 812 -28.59 -42.59 -1.46
CA ALA A 812 -27.82 -43.42 -2.39
C ALA A 812 -26.48 -43.90 -1.77
N CYS A 813 -25.79 -43.03 -1.03
CA CYS A 813 -24.56 -43.36 -0.30
C CYS A 813 -24.82 -44.42 0.80
N LEU A 814 -25.89 -44.27 1.58
CA LEU A 814 -26.24 -45.25 2.62
C LEU A 814 -26.66 -46.62 2.03
N ARG A 815 -27.23 -46.64 0.82
CA ARG A 815 -27.64 -47.88 0.12
C ARG A 815 -26.51 -48.56 -0.66
N SER A 816 -25.44 -47.84 -1.02
CA SER A 816 -24.35 -48.38 -1.85
C SER A 816 -23.43 -49.36 -1.10
N LYS A 817 -23.36 -49.27 0.25
CA LYS A 817 -22.48 -50.13 1.05
C LYS A 817 -23.09 -51.51 1.30
N LYS A 818 -22.67 -52.49 0.51
CA LYS A 818 -22.73 -53.91 0.93
C LYS A 818 -21.64 -54.12 2.00
N LEU A 819 -22.01 -54.60 3.20
CA LEU A 819 -21.15 -55.37 4.14
C LEU A 819 -20.48 -54.73 5.38
N SER A 820 -20.89 -53.58 5.94
CA SER A 820 -20.42 -53.22 7.31
C SER A 820 -21.47 -52.53 8.18
N THR A 821 -21.75 -53.15 9.32
CA THR A 821 -22.59 -52.70 10.46
C THR A 821 -24.07 -52.38 10.18
N PRO A 822 -24.97 -53.37 10.19
CA PRO A 822 -26.40 -53.17 9.91
C PRO A 822 -27.17 -52.33 10.95
N ALA A 823 -26.68 -52.21 12.19
CA ALA A 823 -27.44 -51.57 13.27
C ALA A 823 -27.43 -50.02 13.25
N LEU A 824 -26.27 -49.39 12.99
CA LEU A 824 -26.12 -47.92 12.94
C LEU A 824 -26.58 -47.32 11.60
N ASN A 825 -26.50 -48.11 10.52
CA ASN A 825 -26.93 -47.66 9.20
C ASN A 825 -28.46 -47.63 9.10
N ALA A 826 -29.18 -48.51 9.82
CA ALA A 826 -30.64 -48.56 9.77
C ALA A 826 -31.31 -47.32 10.39
N THR A 827 -30.73 -46.77 11.47
CA THR A 827 -31.25 -45.55 12.11
C THR A 827 -31.00 -44.33 11.22
N SER A 828 -29.78 -44.16 10.72
CA SER A 828 -29.41 -43.03 9.86
C SER A 828 -30.15 -43.06 8.51
N LEU A 829 -30.39 -44.26 7.96
CA LEU A 829 -31.17 -44.43 6.73
C LEU A 829 -32.64 -44.08 6.94
N ARG A 830 -33.23 -44.51 8.06
CA ARG A 830 -34.59 -44.15 8.43
C ARG A 830 -34.75 -42.65 8.65
N GLU A 831 -33.79 -42.02 9.34
CA GLU A 831 -33.80 -40.56 9.53
C GLU A 831 -33.74 -39.80 8.20
N VAL A 832 -32.89 -40.23 7.24
CA VAL A 832 -32.81 -39.60 5.91
C VAL A 832 -34.06 -39.86 5.08
N GLU A 833 -34.66 -41.06 5.17
CA GLU A 833 -35.94 -41.38 4.51
C GLU A 833 -37.09 -40.54 5.07
N ASP A 834 -37.19 -40.39 6.39
CA ASP A 834 -38.21 -39.58 7.04
C ASP A 834 -38.07 -38.10 6.61
N LEU A 835 -36.85 -37.58 6.58
CA LEU A 835 -36.57 -36.20 6.12
C LEU A 835 -36.88 -36.01 4.64
N LEU A 836 -36.62 -37.00 3.80
CA LEU A 836 -36.92 -36.96 2.37
C LEU A 836 -38.43 -36.86 2.14
N GLN A 837 -39.22 -37.68 2.84
CA GLN A 837 -40.69 -37.65 2.75
C GLN A 837 -41.26 -36.30 3.20
N VAL A 838 -40.73 -35.73 4.28
CA VAL A 838 -41.14 -34.40 4.75
C VAL A 838 -40.77 -33.32 3.74
N ALA A 839 -39.56 -33.38 3.15
CA ALA A 839 -39.11 -32.44 2.14
C ALA A 839 -39.94 -32.53 0.84
N GLU A 840 -40.43 -33.73 0.48
CA GLU A 840 -41.33 -33.95 -0.66
C GLU A 840 -42.70 -33.29 -0.44
N ILE A 841 -43.29 -33.41 0.76
CA ILE A 841 -44.52 -32.67 1.10
C ILE A 841 -44.27 -31.16 1.05
N GLN A 842 -43.16 -30.70 1.64
CA GLN A 842 -42.80 -29.29 1.63
C GLN A 842 -42.65 -28.76 0.19
N LYS A 843 -42.13 -29.58 -0.73
CA LYS A 843 -42.05 -29.25 -2.16
C LYS A 843 -43.42 -29.22 -2.81
N MET A 844 -44.29 -30.17 -2.47
CA MET A 844 -45.68 -30.14 -2.94
C MET A 844 -46.38 -28.83 -2.52
N ILE A 845 -46.21 -28.40 -1.27
CA ILE A 845 -46.73 -27.12 -0.77
C ILE A 845 -46.12 -25.94 -1.56
N LEU A 846 -44.80 -25.96 -1.79
CA LEU A 846 -44.11 -24.95 -2.59
C LEU A 846 -44.66 -24.85 -4.02
N ASP A 847 -44.86 -25.98 -4.70
CA ASP A 847 -45.39 -26.06 -6.07
C ASP A 847 -46.86 -25.56 -6.14
N LEU A 848 -47.65 -25.83 -5.10
CA LEU A 848 -49.01 -25.28 -4.95
C LEU A 848 -49.00 -23.75 -4.78
N PHE A 849 -48.05 -23.20 -4.03
CA PHE A 849 -47.90 -21.74 -3.95
C PHE A 849 -47.38 -21.14 -5.25
N LEU A 850 -46.47 -21.81 -5.96
CA LEU A 850 -45.97 -21.37 -7.27
C LEU A 850 -47.09 -21.28 -8.33
N SER A 851 -48.09 -22.16 -8.27
CA SER A 851 -49.24 -22.16 -9.18
C SER A 851 -50.41 -21.24 -8.74
N SER A 852 -50.46 -20.81 -7.48
CA SER A 852 -51.53 -19.97 -6.93
C SER A 852 -51.26 -18.45 -7.01
N GLN A 853 -52.34 -17.65 -6.99
CA GLN A 853 -52.34 -16.17 -7.01
C GLN A 853 -52.69 -15.61 -5.61
N VAL A 854 -51.76 -15.75 -4.64
CA VAL A 854 -51.94 -15.30 -3.25
C VAL A 854 -51.03 -14.09 -2.96
N ASP A 855 -51.57 -13.07 -2.29
CA ASP A 855 -50.79 -11.92 -1.80
C ASP A 855 -49.76 -12.35 -0.73
N GLY A 856 -48.51 -11.88 -0.82
CA GLY A 856 -47.43 -12.26 0.11
C GLY A 856 -46.66 -13.55 -0.26
N LYS A 857 -46.91 -14.10 -1.46
CA LYS A 857 -46.28 -15.34 -1.98
C LYS A 857 -44.75 -15.37 -1.92
N ALA A 858 -44.06 -14.25 -2.13
CA ALA A 858 -42.60 -14.20 -2.13
C ALA A 858 -42.00 -14.54 -0.75
N GLU A 859 -42.58 -14.01 0.33
CA GLU A 859 -42.10 -14.28 1.71
C GLU A 859 -42.36 -15.73 2.13
N ILE A 860 -43.47 -16.32 1.67
CA ILE A 860 -43.83 -17.72 1.94
C ILE A 860 -42.87 -18.66 1.19
N ILE A 861 -42.59 -18.38 -0.08
CA ILE A 861 -41.63 -19.14 -0.89
C ILE A 861 -40.22 -19.06 -0.31
N GLU A 862 -39.81 -17.89 0.19
CA GLU A 862 -38.52 -17.72 0.85
C GLU A 862 -38.44 -18.54 2.13
N LYS A 863 -39.48 -18.50 3.00
CA LYS A 863 -39.55 -19.32 4.21
C LYS A 863 -39.49 -20.82 3.91
N LEU A 864 -40.25 -21.30 2.92
CA LEU A 864 -40.25 -22.71 2.49
C LEU A 864 -38.91 -23.15 1.85
N ASN A 865 -38.14 -22.22 1.26
CA ASN A 865 -36.80 -22.52 0.76
C ASN A 865 -35.69 -22.30 1.80
N ASN A 866 -35.97 -21.76 2.98
CA ASN A 866 -34.92 -21.47 3.95
C ASN A 866 -34.63 -22.67 4.86
N SER A 867 -35.61 -23.47 5.25
CA SER A 867 -35.43 -24.58 6.20
C SER A 867 -36.38 -25.75 5.95
N LEU A 868 -36.01 -26.96 6.38
CA LEU A 868 -36.93 -28.10 6.46
C LEU A 868 -37.82 -27.95 7.70
N PHE A 869 -39.13 -27.99 7.51
CA PHE A 869 -40.12 -27.90 8.59
C PHE A 869 -40.57 -29.28 9.05
N THR A 870 -41.09 -29.37 10.26
CA THR A 870 -41.78 -30.58 10.73
C THR A 870 -43.17 -30.70 10.13
N LEU A 871 -43.74 -31.90 10.09
CA LEU A 871 -45.11 -32.13 9.59
C LEU A 871 -46.16 -31.25 10.28
N GLY A 872 -46.04 -31.04 11.60
CA GLY A 872 -46.95 -30.18 12.36
C GLY A 872 -46.83 -28.71 12.00
N GLU A 873 -45.60 -28.21 11.75
CA GLU A 873 -45.37 -26.84 11.30
C GLU A 873 -45.84 -26.63 9.85
N LEU A 874 -45.65 -27.63 8.98
CA LEU A 874 -46.20 -27.60 7.61
C LEU A 874 -47.73 -27.52 7.65
N TYR A 875 -48.37 -28.22 8.58
CA TYR A 875 -49.82 -28.19 8.75
C TYR A 875 -50.30 -26.83 9.25
N SER A 876 -49.82 -26.37 10.40
CA SER A 876 -50.34 -25.17 11.09
C SER A 876 -49.91 -23.85 10.46
N ASN A 877 -48.69 -23.76 9.93
CA ASN A 877 -48.17 -22.51 9.38
C ASN A 877 -48.49 -22.31 7.89
N PHE A 878 -48.72 -23.40 7.14
CA PHE A 878 -48.88 -23.33 5.68
C PHE A 878 -50.17 -24.01 5.19
N ALA A 879 -50.41 -25.27 5.53
CA ALA A 879 -51.50 -26.03 4.92
C ALA A 879 -52.90 -25.58 5.37
N GLU A 880 -53.10 -25.33 6.67
CA GLU A 880 -54.36 -24.86 7.25
C GLU A 880 -54.67 -23.39 6.92
N PRO A 881 -53.77 -22.40 7.14
CA PRO A 881 -54.08 -20.98 6.90
C PRO A 881 -54.39 -20.68 5.43
N HIS A 882 -53.77 -21.41 4.51
CA HIS A 882 -53.92 -21.19 3.06
C HIS A 882 -54.90 -22.18 2.40
N ARG A 883 -55.63 -22.98 3.18
CA ARG A 883 -56.66 -23.93 2.67
C ARG A 883 -56.10 -24.89 1.61
N LEU A 884 -54.89 -25.40 1.82
CA LEU A 884 -54.23 -26.36 0.94
C LEU A 884 -54.63 -27.79 1.32
N TRP A 885 -55.87 -28.13 1.00
CA TRP A 885 -56.51 -29.39 1.40
C TRP A 885 -55.75 -30.65 0.95
N GLU A 886 -55.17 -30.64 -0.26
CA GLU A 886 -54.36 -31.77 -0.77
C GLU A 886 -53.08 -31.99 0.04
N ALA A 887 -52.43 -30.90 0.48
CA ALA A 887 -51.26 -30.97 1.33
C ALA A 887 -51.65 -31.43 2.76
N GLN A 888 -52.82 -31.03 3.26
CA GLN A 888 -53.33 -31.50 4.55
C GLN A 888 -53.56 -33.03 4.54
N LEU A 889 -54.16 -33.59 3.47
CA LEU A 889 -54.33 -35.04 3.34
C LEU A 889 -52.98 -35.78 3.29
N ALA A 890 -52.01 -35.26 2.52
CA ALA A 890 -50.68 -35.86 2.43
C ALA A 890 -49.94 -35.84 3.78
N ILE A 891 -50.07 -34.75 4.56
CA ILE A 891 -49.51 -34.65 5.92
C ILE A 891 -50.18 -35.65 6.87
N LEU A 892 -51.51 -35.78 6.82
CA LEU A 892 -52.26 -36.73 7.67
C LEU A 892 -51.91 -38.18 7.35
N GLN A 893 -51.68 -38.50 6.07
CA GLN A 893 -51.24 -39.83 5.64
C GLN A 893 -49.83 -40.15 6.15
N LEU A 894 -48.89 -39.22 6.04
CA LEU A 894 -47.50 -39.43 6.46
C LEU A 894 -47.33 -39.41 7.99
N SER A 895 -48.21 -38.70 8.72
CA SER A 895 -48.23 -38.70 10.18
C SER A 895 -49.03 -39.86 10.79
N ASN A 896 -49.73 -40.68 9.98
CA ASN A 896 -50.67 -41.72 10.43
C ASN A 896 -51.72 -41.18 11.44
N HIS A 897 -52.20 -39.95 11.23
CA HIS A 897 -53.21 -39.34 12.09
C HIS A 897 -54.60 -39.91 11.76
N ASP A 898 -55.32 -40.42 12.77
CA ASP A 898 -56.63 -41.08 12.61
C ASP A 898 -57.75 -40.17 13.14
N ASP A 899 -58.08 -39.12 12.37
CA ASP A 899 -59.23 -38.25 12.63
C ASP A 899 -60.17 -38.25 11.42
N ARG A 900 -61.19 -39.10 11.49
CA ARG A 900 -62.14 -39.31 10.39
C ARG A 900 -63.03 -38.09 10.12
N GLU A 901 -63.36 -37.32 11.15
CA GLU A 901 -64.20 -36.12 10.96
C GLU A 901 -63.43 -35.05 10.20
N LEU A 902 -62.17 -34.84 10.56
CA LEU A 902 -61.28 -33.92 9.86
C LEU A 902 -61.02 -34.37 8.42
N VAL A 903 -60.72 -35.65 8.19
CA VAL A 903 -60.52 -36.21 6.83
C VAL A 903 -61.77 -36.00 5.97
N ASN A 904 -62.96 -36.26 6.51
CA ASN A 904 -64.22 -36.07 5.80
C ASN A 904 -64.49 -34.59 5.46
N GLN A 905 -64.19 -33.67 6.38
CA GLN A 905 -64.27 -32.22 6.12
C GLN A 905 -63.29 -31.77 5.03
N ILE A 906 -62.07 -32.31 5.02
CA ILE A 906 -61.06 -31.97 4.00
C ILE A 906 -61.51 -32.45 2.62
N TRP A 907 -61.99 -33.69 2.49
CA TRP A 907 -62.56 -34.20 1.23
C TRP A 907 -63.75 -33.37 0.76
N GLU A 908 -64.60 -32.92 1.69
CA GLU A 908 -65.72 -32.05 1.36
C GLU A 908 -65.26 -30.70 0.79
N ASN A 909 -64.28 -30.07 1.45
CA ASN A 909 -63.73 -28.80 0.98
C ASN A 909 -62.96 -28.93 -0.34
N ILE A 910 -62.30 -30.08 -0.62
CA ILE A 910 -61.67 -30.34 -1.92
C ILE A 910 -62.71 -30.33 -3.02
N LEU A 911 -63.79 -31.08 -2.85
CA LEU A 911 -64.79 -31.24 -3.90
C LEU A 911 -65.60 -29.96 -4.13
N LEU A 912 -65.97 -29.25 -3.06
CA LEU A 912 -66.63 -27.95 -3.17
C LEU A 912 -65.74 -26.93 -3.90
N LYS A 913 -64.44 -26.87 -3.55
CA LYS A 913 -63.49 -25.97 -4.20
C LYS A 913 -63.31 -26.30 -5.69
N VAL A 914 -63.21 -27.58 -6.06
CA VAL A 914 -63.10 -27.99 -7.47
C VAL A 914 -64.31 -27.54 -8.27
N VAL A 915 -65.51 -27.61 -7.69
CA VAL A 915 -66.75 -27.16 -8.33
C VAL A 915 -66.81 -25.62 -8.43
N GLU A 916 -66.35 -24.89 -7.42
CA GLU A 916 -66.25 -23.42 -7.42
C GLU A 916 -65.24 -22.92 -8.48
N ASP A 917 -64.06 -23.52 -8.55
CA ASP A 917 -62.98 -23.15 -9.49
C ASP A 917 -63.37 -23.35 -10.97
N CYS A 918 -64.38 -24.18 -11.25
CA CYS A 918 -64.89 -24.41 -12.60
C CYS A 918 -65.78 -23.25 -13.14
N GLY A 919 -66.12 -22.23 -12.35
CA GLY A 919 -66.85 -21.04 -12.82
C GLY A 919 -68.19 -21.36 -13.51
N ASP A 920 -68.46 -20.77 -14.68
CA ASP A 920 -69.67 -20.98 -15.50
C ASP A 920 -69.54 -22.11 -16.55
N ILE A 921 -68.59 -23.03 -16.36
CA ILE A 921 -68.51 -24.22 -17.22
C ILE A 921 -69.78 -25.08 -16.99
N GLY A 922 -70.35 -25.66 -18.05
CA GLY A 922 -71.58 -26.45 -17.96
C GLY A 922 -71.54 -27.54 -16.87
N GLU A 923 -72.69 -27.79 -16.24
CA GLU A 923 -72.81 -28.60 -15.01
C GLU A 923 -72.25 -30.03 -15.16
N HIS A 924 -72.43 -30.66 -16.33
CA HIS A 924 -71.86 -31.97 -16.67
C HIS A 924 -70.32 -31.99 -16.70
N ASN A 925 -69.71 -30.93 -17.23
CA ASN A 925 -68.25 -30.81 -17.28
C ASN A 925 -67.66 -30.58 -15.88
N LYS A 926 -68.37 -29.86 -14.98
CA LYS A 926 -67.97 -29.71 -13.56
C LYS A 926 -67.88 -31.05 -12.86
N MET A 927 -68.87 -31.92 -13.09
CA MET A 927 -68.88 -33.27 -12.52
C MET A 927 -67.73 -34.13 -13.07
N THR A 928 -67.48 -34.05 -14.38
CA THR A 928 -66.37 -34.76 -15.02
C THR A 928 -65.02 -34.35 -14.43
N ILE A 929 -64.79 -33.05 -14.21
CA ILE A 929 -63.56 -32.53 -13.59
C ILE A 929 -63.41 -33.00 -12.13
N ALA A 930 -64.51 -33.01 -11.35
CA ALA A 930 -64.49 -33.51 -9.98
C ALA A 930 -64.11 -35.00 -9.92
N LEU A 931 -64.66 -35.82 -10.83
CA LEU A 931 -64.34 -37.24 -10.94
C LEU A 931 -62.89 -37.49 -11.39
N GLU A 932 -62.38 -36.72 -12.34
CA GLU A 932 -60.96 -36.77 -12.73
C GLU A 932 -60.03 -36.38 -11.57
N LYS A 933 -60.42 -35.37 -10.78
CA LYS A 933 -59.65 -34.96 -9.61
C LYS A 933 -59.55 -36.08 -8.57
N ILE A 934 -60.64 -36.78 -8.28
CA ILE A 934 -60.61 -37.94 -7.37
C ILE A 934 -59.76 -39.08 -7.93
N LYS A 935 -59.85 -39.36 -9.24
CA LYS A 935 -58.96 -40.36 -9.89
C LYS A 935 -57.49 -40.00 -9.70
N SER A 936 -57.14 -38.72 -9.80
CA SER A 936 -55.77 -38.27 -9.58
C SER A 936 -55.33 -38.42 -8.11
N LEU A 937 -56.17 -38.05 -7.15
CA LEU A 937 -55.84 -38.09 -5.72
C LEU A 937 -55.82 -39.52 -5.16
N ALA A 938 -56.62 -40.42 -5.71
CA ALA A 938 -56.65 -41.80 -5.27
C ALA A 938 -55.41 -42.60 -5.70
N SER A 939 -54.60 -42.08 -6.63
CA SER A 939 -53.28 -42.65 -6.94
C SER A 939 -52.27 -42.40 -5.81
N SER A 940 -52.39 -41.29 -5.07
CA SER A 940 -51.53 -40.95 -3.92
C SER A 940 -52.12 -41.40 -2.58
N HIS A 941 -53.44 -41.42 -2.46
CA HIS A 941 -54.18 -41.83 -1.26
C HIS A 941 -54.98 -43.10 -1.55
N PRO A 942 -54.42 -44.30 -1.27
CA PRO A 942 -55.10 -45.55 -1.60
C PRO A 942 -56.39 -45.70 -0.77
N ILE A 943 -57.41 -46.35 -1.35
CA ILE A 943 -58.75 -46.52 -0.73
C ILE A 943 -58.70 -47.21 0.65
N ASN A 944 -57.65 -47.98 0.94
CA ASN A 944 -57.47 -48.67 2.23
C ASN A 944 -56.75 -47.81 3.29
N SER A 945 -56.45 -46.55 3.00
CA SER A 945 -55.78 -45.64 3.95
C SER A 945 -56.78 -44.99 4.91
N SER A 946 -56.32 -44.57 6.10
CA SER A 946 -57.12 -43.80 7.05
C SER A 946 -57.55 -42.43 6.51
N THR A 947 -56.93 -41.98 5.42
CA THR A 947 -57.20 -40.70 4.77
C THR A 947 -58.23 -40.79 3.63
N PHE A 948 -58.81 -41.97 3.34
CA PHE A 948 -59.84 -42.14 2.31
C PHE A 948 -61.07 -42.88 2.87
N ASP A 949 -62.08 -42.13 3.30
CA ASP A 949 -63.37 -42.71 3.72
C ASP A 949 -64.24 -43.02 2.48
N LEU A 950 -64.18 -44.27 2.03
CA LEU A 950 -64.90 -44.74 0.84
C LEU A 950 -66.42 -44.49 0.95
N GLU A 951 -67.00 -44.62 2.14
CA GLU A 951 -68.44 -44.43 2.34
C GLU A 951 -68.81 -42.94 2.21
N TYR A 952 -68.06 -42.07 2.89
CA TYR A 952 -68.33 -40.64 2.89
C TYR A 952 -68.09 -40.00 1.52
N VAL A 953 -66.94 -40.29 0.88
CA VAL A 953 -66.57 -39.73 -0.42
C VAL A 953 -67.56 -40.17 -1.51
N THR A 954 -67.98 -41.44 -1.51
CA THR A 954 -68.98 -41.94 -2.48
C THR A 954 -70.34 -41.27 -2.27
N THR A 955 -70.79 -41.14 -1.02
CA THR A 955 -72.06 -40.48 -0.69
C THR A 955 -72.05 -39.01 -1.13
N MET A 956 -70.93 -38.32 -0.91
CA MET A 956 -70.78 -36.93 -1.28
C MET A 956 -70.76 -36.73 -2.80
N LEU A 957 -70.06 -37.58 -3.54
CA LEU A 957 -70.02 -37.51 -4.99
C LEU A 957 -71.39 -37.75 -5.62
N GLU A 958 -72.17 -38.70 -5.11
CA GLU A 958 -73.53 -38.89 -5.59
C GLU A 958 -74.40 -37.69 -5.30
N TYR A 959 -74.21 -37.03 -4.15
CA TYR A 959 -74.93 -35.82 -3.82
C TYR A 959 -74.56 -34.68 -4.79
N LEU A 960 -73.28 -34.54 -5.13
CA LEU A 960 -72.81 -33.60 -6.14
C LEU A 960 -73.32 -33.93 -7.55
N ASN A 961 -73.31 -35.21 -7.93
CA ASN A 961 -73.80 -35.70 -9.23
C ASN A 961 -75.28 -35.37 -9.43
N CYS A 962 -76.08 -35.58 -8.38
CA CYS A 962 -77.50 -35.26 -8.35
C CYS A 962 -77.76 -33.76 -8.52
N ASN A 963 -76.93 -32.91 -7.92
CA ASN A 963 -77.07 -31.45 -8.01
C ASN A 963 -76.61 -30.88 -9.36
N LEU A 964 -75.61 -31.50 -9.98
CA LEU A 964 -75.00 -31.06 -11.24
C LEU A 964 -75.60 -31.76 -12.48
N GLY A 965 -76.59 -32.64 -12.32
CA GLY A 965 -77.26 -33.34 -13.41
C GLY A 965 -76.33 -34.23 -14.25
N GLY A 966 -75.33 -34.85 -13.62
CA GLY A 966 -74.39 -35.74 -14.30
C GLY A 966 -74.97 -37.13 -14.61
N ASP A 967 -74.25 -37.91 -15.42
CA ASP A 967 -74.70 -39.24 -15.82
C ASP A 967 -74.79 -40.19 -14.63
N LEU A 968 -75.82 -41.05 -14.62
CA LEU A 968 -76.09 -42.03 -13.55
C LEU A 968 -74.95 -43.05 -13.35
N GLU A 969 -74.13 -43.27 -14.39
CA GLU A 969 -73.04 -44.26 -14.36
C GLU A 969 -71.73 -43.69 -13.80
N SER A 970 -71.59 -42.38 -13.74
CA SER A 970 -70.29 -41.69 -13.64
C SER A 970 -69.57 -41.92 -12.30
N VAL A 971 -70.31 -41.95 -11.18
CA VAL A 971 -69.72 -42.02 -9.83
C VAL A 971 -69.28 -43.44 -9.48
N TYR A 972 -70.15 -44.45 -9.60
CA TYR A 972 -69.76 -45.82 -9.29
C TYR A 972 -68.73 -46.37 -10.27
N THR A 973 -68.80 -46.02 -11.56
CA THR A 973 -67.76 -46.43 -12.52
C THR A 973 -66.40 -45.83 -12.15
N THR A 974 -66.38 -44.57 -11.73
CA THR A 974 -65.16 -43.93 -11.23
C THR A 974 -64.61 -44.62 -9.99
N MET A 975 -65.44 -44.94 -9.00
CA MET A 975 -65.00 -45.68 -7.81
C MET A 975 -64.45 -47.07 -8.14
N LEU A 976 -65.09 -47.79 -9.08
CA LEU A 976 -64.58 -49.07 -9.57
C LEU A 976 -63.23 -48.92 -10.30
N THR A 977 -63.05 -47.87 -11.11
CA THR A 977 -61.76 -47.62 -11.82
C THR A 977 -60.60 -47.33 -10.87
N ILE A 978 -60.89 -46.75 -9.72
CA ILE A 978 -59.89 -46.43 -8.68
C ILE A 978 -59.54 -47.69 -7.86
N GLY A 979 -60.34 -48.75 -7.94
CA GLY A 979 -60.10 -50.02 -7.26
C GLY A 979 -61.01 -50.28 -6.06
N ALA A 980 -62.14 -49.58 -5.93
CA ALA A 980 -63.11 -49.86 -4.88
C ALA A 980 -63.81 -51.21 -5.15
N PRO A 981 -63.92 -52.10 -4.15
CA PRO A 981 -64.64 -53.36 -4.33
C PRO A 981 -66.14 -53.10 -4.51
N ILE A 982 -66.73 -53.75 -5.51
CA ILE A 982 -68.16 -53.59 -5.84
C ILE A 982 -69.06 -53.98 -4.68
N GLU A 983 -68.67 -54.97 -3.87
CA GLU A 983 -69.38 -55.39 -2.66
C GLU A 983 -69.54 -54.24 -1.67
N SER A 984 -68.47 -53.45 -1.47
CA SER A 984 -68.51 -52.28 -0.59
C SER A 984 -69.37 -51.17 -1.18
N LEU A 985 -69.32 -50.94 -2.48
CA LEU A 985 -70.19 -49.96 -3.14
C LEU A 985 -71.67 -50.34 -3.00
N VAL A 986 -72.03 -51.62 -3.21
CA VAL A 986 -73.42 -52.09 -3.01
C VAL A 986 -73.87 -51.92 -1.56
N ALA A 987 -72.99 -52.17 -0.58
CA ALA A 987 -73.27 -51.91 0.82
C ALA A 987 -73.46 -50.41 1.12
N ILE A 988 -72.64 -49.54 0.51
CA ILE A 988 -72.74 -48.08 0.64
C ILE A 988 -74.06 -47.59 0.04
N TYR A 989 -74.41 -47.97 -1.20
CA TYR A 989 -75.70 -47.57 -1.80
C TYR A 989 -76.91 -48.10 -1.02
N LYS A 990 -76.81 -49.32 -0.46
CA LYS A 990 -77.83 -49.83 0.47
C LYS A 990 -77.98 -48.94 1.70
N LYS A 991 -76.86 -48.47 2.27
CA LYS A 991 -76.86 -47.57 3.42
C LYS A 991 -77.42 -46.19 3.04
N ILE A 992 -76.95 -45.57 1.94
CA ILE A 992 -77.45 -44.28 1.44
C ILE A 992 -78.97 -44.34 1.26
N TYR A 993 -79.48 -45.37 0.58
CA TYR A 993 -80.91 -45.52 0.31
C TYR A 993 -81.74 -45.79 1.59
N SER A 994 -81.23 -46.63 2.50
CA SER A 994 -81.93 -46.95 3.76
C SER A 994 -81.95 -45.80 4.77
N THR A 995 -80.98 -44.90 4.73
CA THR A 995 -80.86 -43.76 5.67
C THR A 995 -81.92 -42.69 5.38
N ASN A 996 -82.48 -42.67 4.16
CA ASN A 996 -83.54 -41.75 3.72
C ASN A 996 -83.25 -40.29 4.07
N ASP A 997 -82.04 -39.85 3.74
CA ASP A 997 -81.54 -38.53 4.07
C ASP A 997 -82.39 -37.43 3.39
N PRO A 998 -82.90 -36.43 4.14
CA PRO A 998 -83.73 -35.36 3.59
C PRO A 998 -83.04 -34.52 2.50
N ARG A 999 -81.71 -34.58 2.37
CA ARG A 999 -80.95 -33.92 1.31
C ARG A 999 -81.39 -34.36 -0.09
N TRP A 1000 -81.73 -35.64 -0.28
CA TRP A 1000 -82.19 -36.18 -1.56
C TRP A 1000 -83.61 -35.76 -1.95
N GLN A 1001 -84.42 -35.35 -0.97
CA GLN A 1001 -85.81 -34.92 -1.19
C GLN A 1001 -85.91 -33.56 -1.88
N LYS A 1002 -84.86 -32.74 -1.79
CA LYS A 1002 -84.83 -31.38 -2.37
C LYS A 1002 -84.39 -31.34 -3.84
N THR A 1003 -83.69 -32.37 -4.32
CA THR A 1003 -82.99 -32.35 -5.62
C THR A 1003 -83.56 -33.38 -6.58
N SER A 1004 -83.58 -34.66 -6.21
CA SER A 1004 -84.29 -35.73 -6.93
C SER A 1004 -84.45 -36.97 -6.03
N GLU A 1005 -85.69 -37.26 -5.61
CA GLU A 1005 -86.01 -38.39 -4.73
C GLU A 1005 -85.73 -39.77 -5.38
N LEU A 1006 -85.60 -39.83 -6.70
CA LEU A 1006 -85.42 -41.07 -7.47
C LEU A 1006 -83.98 -41.30 -7.96
N HIS A 1007 -83.06 -40.34 -7.80
CA HIS A 1007 -81.70 -40.42 -8.34
C HIS A 1007 -80.93 -41.65 -7.83
N VAL A 1008 -80.88 -41.86 -6.50
CA VAL A 1008 -80.14 -43.00 -5.90
C VAL A 1008 -80.70 -44.34 -6.37
N LEU A 1009 -82.02 -44.43 -6.56
CA LEU A 1009 -82.68 -45.63 -7.10
C LEU A 1009 -82.27 -45.89 -8.55
N GLU A 1010 -82.25 -44.86 -9.39
CA GLU A 1010 -81.83 -44.96 -10.78
C GLU A 1010 -80.35 -45.36 -10.90
N VAL A 1011 -79.49 -44.84 -10.02
CA VAL A 1011 -78.08 -45.25 -9.90
C VAL A 1011 -77.96 -46.72 -9.48
N ILE A 1012 -78.75 -47.18 -8.50
CA ILE A 1012 -78.77 -48.60 -8.07
C ILE A 1012 -79.19 -49.52 -9.23
N MET A 1013 -80.22 -49.12 -10.00
CA MET A 1013 -80.64 -49.86 -11.18
C MET A 1013 -79.54 -49.90 -12.26
N SER A 1014 -78.84 -48.78 -12.44
CA SER A 1014 -77.72 -48.69 -13.37
C SER A 1014 -76.53 -49.56 -12.96
N LEU A 1015 -76.16 -49.54 -11.67
CA LEU A 1015 -75.12 -50.40 -11.09
C LEU A 1015 -75.47 -51.88 -11.26
N ALA A 1016 -76.75 -52.25 -11.05
CA ALA A 1016 -77.21 -53.62 -11.25
C ALA A 1016 -77.15 -54.05 -12.72
N ARG A 1017 -77.51 -53.17 -13.67
CA ARG A 1017 -77.33 -53.43 -15.12
C ARG A 1017 -75.86 -53.54 -15.50
N TYR A 1018 -75.00 -52.68 -14.96
CA TYR A 1018 -73.56 -52.74 -15.17
C TYR A 1018 -72.97 -54.07 -14.69
N TYR A 1019 -73.41 -54.56 -13.52
CA TYR A 1019 -73.04 -55.87 -13.01
C TYR A 1019 -73.50 -57.00 -13.95
N LEU A 1020 -74.76 -56.98 -14.41
CA LEU A 1020 -75.32 -57.96 -15.35
C LEU A 1020 -74.61 -57.99 -16.70
N GLN A 1021 -74.16 -56.84 -17.21
CA GLN A 1021 -73.42 -56.75 -18.47
C GLN A 1021 -71.96 -57.20 -18.34
N ASN A 1022 -71.38 -57.15 -17.14
CA ASN A 1022 -69.95 -57.41 -16.90
C ASN A 1022 -69.68 -58.52 -15.87
N VAL A 1023 -70.58 -59.50 -15.75
CA VAL A 1023 -70.49 -60.61 -14.76
C VAL A 1023 -69.15 -61.37 -14.85
N ASP A 1024 -68.55 -61.39 -16.05
CA ASP A 1024 -67.28 -62.08 -16.31
C ASP A 1024 -66.06 -61.42 -15.65
N LEU A 1025 -66.15 -60.17 -15.20
CA LEU A 1025 -65.06 -59.46 -14.51
C LEU A 1025 -64.68 -60.10 -13.15
N TRP A 1026 -65.57 -60.88 -12.54
CA TRP A 1026 -65.31 -61.55 -11.26
C TRP A 1026 -65.08 -63.04 -11.48
N PRO A 1027 -63.88 -63.60 -11.29
CA PRO A 1027 -63.62 -65.01 -11.60
C PRO A 1027 -64.21 -66.00 -10.57
N SER A 1028 -64.52 -65.55 -9.35
CA SER A 1028 -65.08 -66.40 -8.29
C SER A 1028 -66.61 -66.49 -8.37
N GLY A 1029 -67.14 -67.70 -8.58
CA GLY A 1029 -68.58 -67.96 -8.57
C GLY A 1029 -69.26 -67.60 -7.24
N MET A 1030 -68.54 -67.70 -6.11
CA MET A 1030 -69.03 -67.29 -4.79
C MET A 1030 -69.18 -65.76 -4.67
N GLN A 1031 -68.22 -64.99 -5.22
CA GLN A 1031 -68.31 -63.52 -5.26
C GLN A 1031 -69.45 -63.08 -6.17
N ARG A 1032 -69.57 -63.65 -7.38
CA ARG A 1032 -70.68 -63.37 -8.31
C ARG A 1032 -72.04 -63.55 -7.62
N ARG A 1033 -72.22 -64.69 -6.96
CA ARG A 1033 -73.47 -64.98 -6.25
C ARG A 1033 -73.71 -64.00 -5.10
N SER A 1034 -72.69 -63.69 -4.30
CA SER A 1034 -72.79 -62.75 -3.18
C SER A 1034 -73.20 -61.34 -3.63
N ILE A 1035 -72.56 -60.81 -4.68
CA ILE A 1035 -72.88 -59.49 -5.24
C ILE A 1035 -74.31 -59.47 -5.81
N ALA A 1036 -74.67 -60.51 -6.57
CA ALA A 1036 -76.01 -60.64 -7.16
C ALA A 1036 -77.11 -60.69 -6.09
N VAL A 1037 -76.90 -61.45 -5.00
CA VAL A 1037 -77.83 -61.50 -3.86
C VAL A 1037 -77.98 -60.13 -3.20
N ASN A 1038 -76.86 -59.43 -2.92
CA ASN A 1038 -76.91 -58.12 -2.27
C ASN A 1038 -77.61 -57.05 -3.14
N LEU A 1039 -77.38 -57.07 -4.46
CA LEU A 1039 -78.09 -56.21 -5.42
C LEU A 1039 -79.58 -56.57 -5.51
N PHE A 1040 -79.91 -57.86 -5.54
CA PHE A 1040 -81.29 -58.33 -5.54
C PHE A 1040 -82.05 -57.87 -4.29
N ASP A 1041 -81.45 -58.03 -3.11
CA ASP A 1041 -82.00 -57.56 -1.83
C ASP A 1041 -82.17 -56.04 -1.81
N LEU A 1042 -81.19 -55.30 -2.33
CA LEU A 1042 -81.29 -53.84 -2.44
C LEU A 1042 -82.43 -53.41 -3.37
N LEU A 1043 -82.59 -54.08 -4.51
CA LEU A 1043 -83.69 -53.82 -5.45
C LEU A 1043 -85.07 -54.23 -4.88
N VAL A 1044 -85.14 -55.24 -3.99
CA VAL A 1044 -86.36 -55.56 -3.22
C VAL A 1044 -86.73 -54.39 -2.29
N ILE A 1045 -85.76 -53.85 -1.55
CA ILE A 1045 -85.97 -52.69 -0.67
C ILE A 1045 -86.45 -51.49 -1.48
N CYS A 1046 -85.79 -51.23 -2.62
CA CYS A 1046 -86.17 -50.18 -3.57
C CYS A 1046 -87.60 -50.34 -4.10
N GLN A 1047 -87.97 -51.55 -4.52
CA GLN A 1047 -89.30 -51.87 -5.05
C GLN A 1047 -90.41 -51.65 -4.02
N ASN A 1048 -90.21 -52.08 -2.78
CA ASN A 1048 -91.19 -51.90 -1.71
C ASN A 1048 -91.44 -50.41 -1.43
N MET A 1049 -90.38 -49.61 -1.42
CA MET A 1049 -90.48 -48.16 -1.24
C MET A 1049 -91.18 -47.48 -2.44
N LEU A 1050 -90.86 -47.88 -3.68
CA LEU A 1050 -91.52 -47.39 -4.89
C LEU A 1050 -93.03 -47.68 -4.89
N TYR A 1051 -93.46 -48.89 -4.52
CA TYR A 1051 -94.88 -49.21 -4.42
C TYR A 1051 -95.60 -48.38 -3.36
N SER A 1052 -94.91 -48.03 -2.27
CA SER A 1052 -95.49 -47.24 -1.18
C SER A 1052 -95.67 -45.76 -1.50
N ARG A 1053 -94.79 -45.17 -2.33
CA ARG A 1053 -94.76 -43.71 -2.61
C ARG A 1053 -95.02 -43.31 -4.06
N PHE A 1054 -94.75 -44.18 -5.04
CA PHE A 1054 -94.79 -43.89 -6.48
C PHE A 1054 -95.41 -45.05 -7.28
N ALA A 1055 -96.63 -45.45 -6.93
CA ALA A 1055 -97.30 -46.66 -7.44
C ALA A 1055 -97.46 -46.76 -8.98
N HIS A 1056 -97.26 -45.66 -9.73
CA HIS A 1056 -97.38 -45.60 -11.20
C HIS A 1056 -96.05 -45.25 -11.90
N SER A 1057 -94.91 -45.35 -11.23
CA SER A 1057 -93.61 -45.03 -11.86
C SER A 1057 -93.20 -46.12 -12.87
N PRO A 1058 -92.76 -45.74 -14.09
CA PRO A 1058 -92.24 -46.70 -15.09
C PRO A 1058 -90.96 -47.42 -14.62
N LEU A 1059 -90.32 -46.92 -13.54
CA LEU A 1059 -89.16 -47.57 -12.93
C LEU A 1059 -89.50 -48.90 -12.25
N ILE A 1060 -90.77 -49.13 -11.86
CA ILE A 1060 -91.21 -50.38 -11.22
C ILE A 1060 -91.01 -51.58 -12.16
N GLU A 1061 -91.38 -51.43 -13.45
CA GLU A 1061 -91.19 -52.47 -14.46
C GLU A 1061 -89.69 -52.72 -14.71
N GLY A 1062 -88.88 -51.66 -14.72
CA GLY A 1062 -87.43 -51.75 -14.86
C GLY A 1062 -86.75 -52.50 -13.70
N VAL A 1063 -87.17 -52.26 -12.45
CA VAL A 1063 -86.66 -52.98 -11.27
C VAL A 1063 -87.02 -54.47 -11.33
N ILE A 1064 -88.24 -54.80 -11.76
CA ILE A 1064 -88.68 -56.20 -11.89
C ILE A 1064 -87.83 -56.94 -12.93
N ALA A 1065 -87.59 -56.34 -14.10
CA ALA A 1065 -86.78 -56.96 -15.14
C ALA A 1065 -85.34 -57.26 -14.68
N ILE A 1066 -84.66 -56.28 -14.06
CA ILE A 1066 -83.30 -56.46 -13.53
C ILE A 1066 -83.26 -57.53 -12.45
N LYS A 1067 -84.27 -57.58 -11.56
CA LYS A 1067 -84.38 -58.61 -10.52
C LYS A 1067 -84.55 -60.01 -11.10
N THR A 1068 -85.33 -60.17 -12.18
CA THR A 1068 -85.49 -61.48 -12.82
C THR A 1068 -84.18 -61.98 -13.44
N GLU A 1069 -83.37 -61.09 -14.01
CA GLU A 1069 -82.06 -61.43 -14.56
C GLU A 1069 -81.04 -61.76 -13.46
N LEU A 1070 -81.04 -61.01 -12.35
CA LEU A 1070 -80.20 -61.33 -11.18
C LEU A 1070 -80.58 -62.67 -10.54
N ASP A 1071 -81.88 -63.00 -10.45
CA ASP A 1071 -82.36 -64.27 -9.91
C ASP A 1071 -81.89 -65.48 -10.73
N ILE A 1072 -81.73 -65.33 -12.05
CA ILE A 1072 -81.13 -66.35 -12.92
C ILE A 1072 -79.66 -66.58 -12.54
N ILE A 1073 -78.89 -65.52 -12.24
CA ILE A 1073 -77.49 -65.61 -11.81
C ILE A 1073 -77.35 -66.16 -10.39
N ILE A 1074 -78.34 -65.94 -9.50
CA ILE A 1074 -78.34 -66.47 -8.13
C ILE A 1074 -78.65 -67.97 -8.10
N LYS A 1075 -79.49 -68.45 -9.04
CA LYS A 1075 -79.92 -69.84 -9.18
C LYS A 1075 -78.91 -70.71 -9.92
N ASN A 1076 -78.21 -70.15 -10.90
CA ASN A 1076 -77.08 -70.75 -11.60
C ASN A 1076 -75.79 -70.65 -10.77
#